data_AF-A0A1X7UMF8-F1
#
_entry.id   AF-A0A1X7UMF8-F1
#
_cell.length_a   1.000
_cell.length_b   1.000
_cell.length_c   1.000
_cell.angle_alpha   90.00
_cell.angle_beta   90.00
_cell.angle_gamma   90.00
#
_symmetry.space_group_name_H-M   'P 1'
#
loop_
_entity.id
_entity.type
_entity.pdbx_description
1 polymer ?
#
loop_
_entity_poly.entity_id
_entity_poly.type
_entity_poly.pdbx_seq_one_letter_code
_entity_poly.pdbx_strand_id
1 'polypeptide(L)'
;MASKGHLPLDISKLNFVLKVLRHYKFPEARWFEFGLNFGLSYHTLKAIESANKGDPSNCLMECLAKWLTEGSDRTLVWQTLANALREMNVLSVSNNIRKTMADPVSEILQCYIGRLAQVVLTEESVDLLHTEGLISKDTLTEVKSCGCSLVGDPMLLILSAVAEDHSKLCTLTSILMKSKEAMSLASDIIMEYDAGDMILAYQTHLDEFCENKLTMFCDHPLKRLSSSLLTCETIKFVLKWNPSEHSLSSIRALLWKTFKDNQVEVVVIKEGNSIIVTCYAPHYLMESLLVTARDNVDMLKEMGLISLTIGYYTVYDEHAIDEEVKSLMKKLEMVESERDDLLEENAKLKGTIDTLGQGKEVDESNKSSIQSSDFDKEDSKKKLTKAMQMEIDHLRSTLHSKTRIEGILNEREKEIEMLQEKISLLNVQQLKETSVTLRKDQSTQSIDPPKGPVYVAKYDYEQREATQLSFKEGEKLEIKEEHTDGWWLARSLDTEQEGSVHIDHIKKDEESELSTLESLELFYYAMTENVDIPKIKEIKTSSNVERASLFLSLIKQNSVLLNQLREKEREKTKAIRWYDDGVQLTSPSLIQCQEVISLLTYKHMNISIIKSSPDIVLNLLPVVLQNEKVTYFKIQDTQLTQDCISSLCNLLANNKSLLALHLTNCSIDDKAVADVTSVLKTHNDTLKRLSFFNNPLISSFSAQSLSELITNNSTITELSIRGTSISSDGILLILSLLLINENIIKFYLDMKHKDACIEYHDYNIIKDRLIFV
;
A
#
# COMPACT_ATOMS: atom_id res chain seq x y z
N MET A 1 -1.15 10.12 4.69
CA MET A 1 -1.87 10.44 5.93
C MET A 1 -3.23 11.01 5.55
N ALA A 2 -4.27 10.20 5.57
CA ALA A 2 -5.67 10.64 5.59
C ALA A 2 -6.47 9.50 6.24
N SER A 3 -6.11 9.19 7.49
CA SER A 3 -6.96 8.37 8.34
C SER A 3 -8.15 9.22 8.77
N LYS A 4 -9.35 8.63 8.74
CA LYS A 4 -10.53 9.06 9.50
C LYS A 4 -10.19 10.05 10.63
N GLY A 5 -10.54 11.32 10.44
CA GLY A 5 -10.34 12.33 11.46
C GLY A 5 -11.01 13.62 11.02
N HIS A 6 -12.17 13.90 11.60
CA HIS A 6 -12.76 15.24 11.57
C HIS A 6 -11.68 16.30 11.85
N LEU A 7 -11.79 17.45 11.19
CA LEU A 7 -10.79 18.52 11.31
C LEU A 7 -10.60 18.90 12.79
N PRO A 8 -9.41 18.67 13.39
CA PRO A 8 -9.19 19.00 14.78
C PRO A 8 -9.24 20.50 15.00
N LEU A 9 -9.92 20.92 16.06
CA LEU A 9 -9.98 22.29 16.53
C LEU A 9 -8.90 22.49 17.59
N ASP A 10 -7.96 23.39 17.29
CA ASP A 10 -6.93 23.83 18.21
C ASP A 10 -6.95 25.35 18.39
N ILE A 11 -6.05 25.87 19.22
CA ILE A 11 -5.93 27.30 19.50
C ILE A 11 -5.66 28.15 18.24
N SER A 12 -5.04 27.60 17.19
CA SER A 12 -4.81 28.31 15.93
C SER A 12 -6.12 28.66 15.21
N LYS A 13 -7.20 27.92 15.49
CA LYS A 13 -8.53 28.11 14.90
C LYS A 13 -9.43 29.04 15.71
N LEU A 14 -8.98 29.57 16.85
CA LEU A 14 -9.79 30.42 17.76
C LEU A 14 -10.56 31.53 17.02
N ASN A 15 -9.85 32.31 16.20
CA ASN A 15 -10.45 33.41 15.44
C ASN A 15 -11.53 32.94 14.46
N PHE A 16 -11.35 31.76 13.87
CA PHE A 16 -12.30 31.19 12.94
C PHE A 16 -13.55 30.66 13.67
N VAL A 17 -13.37 29.94 14.78
CA VAL A 17 -14.48 29.47 15.63
C VAL A 17 -15.32 30.64 16.16
N LEU A 18 -14.69 31.74 16.59
CA LEU A 18 -15.39 32.95 17.00
C LEU A 18 -16.23 33.57 15.87
N LYS A 19 -15.69 33.63 14.65
CA LYS A 19 -16.43 34.12 13.48
C LYS A 19 -17.65 33.25 13.18
N VAL A 20 -17.51 31.93 13.23
CA VAL A 20 -18.62 30.98 13.05
C VAL A 20 -19.73 31.20 14.08
N LEU A 21 -19.37 31.32 15.37
CA LEU A 21 -20.34 31.55 16.44
C LEU A 21 -21.08 32.88 16.26
N ARG A 22 -20.37 33.95 15.89
CA ARG A 22 -20.98 35.26 15.61
C ARG A 22 -21.88 35.23 14.39
N HIS A 23 -21.46 34.58 13.31
CA HIS A 23 -22.24 34.43 12.08
C HIS A 23 -23.58 33.73 12.35
N TYR A 24 -23.56 32.67 13.16
CA TYR A 24 -24.79 31.99 13.60
C TYR A 24 -25.48 32.66 14.80
N LYS A 25 -25.06 33.87 15.19
CA LYS A 25 -25.67 34.70 16.24
C LYS A 25 -25.73 34.02 17.61
N PHE A 26 -24.63 33.38 18.00
CA PHE A 26 -24.48 32.87 19.37
C PHE A 26 -24.58 34.02 20.40
N PRO A 27 -25.38 33.87 21.46
CA PRO A 27 -25.53 34.90 22.50
C PRO A 27 -24.27 34.97 23.38
N GLU A 28 -23.34 35.88 23.09
CA GLU A 28 -22.06 36.03 23.80
C GLU A 28 -22.20 36.21 25.32
N ALA A 29 -23.32 36.78 25.80
CA ALA A 29 -23.65 36.88 27.23
C ALA A 29 -23.73 35.52 27.96
N ARG A 30 -23.92 34.40 27.23
CA ARG A 30 -23.98 33.04 27.78
C ARG A 30 -22.62 32.33 27.83
N TRP A 31 -21.52 33.05 27.66
CA TRP A 31 -20.16 32.49 27.71
C TRP A 31 -19.86 31.72 29.00
N PHE A 32 -20.45 32.11 30.14
CA PHE A 32 -20.20 31.45 31.43
C PHE A 32 -20.81 30.04 31.46
N GLU A 33 -22.06 29.91 31.01
CA GLU A 33 -22.74 28.62 30.84
C GLU A 33 -22.05 27.78 29.76
N PHE A 34 -21.59 28.43 28.68
CA PHE A 34 -20.81 27.79 27.63
C PHE A 34 -19.55 27.13 28.20
N GLY A 35 -18.74 27.87 28.96
CA GLY A 35 -17.52 27.34 29.56
C GLY A 35 -17.73 26.16 30.50
N LEU A 36 -18.83 26.17 31.29
CA LEU A 36 -19.18 25.06 32.18
C LEU A 36 -19.49 23.78 31.40
N ASN A 37 -20.24 23.87 30.30
CA ASN A 37 -20.59 22.71 29.47
C ASN A 37 -19.37 22.09 28.77
N PHE A 38 -18.31 22.87 28.57
CA PHE A 38 -17.03 22.37 28.06
C PHE A 38 -16.07 21.86 29.14
N GLY A 39 -16.53 21.76 30.39
CA GLY A 39 -15.75 21.19 31.50
C GLY A 39 -14.72 22.15 32.09
N LEU A 40 -14.76 23.44 31.76
CA LEU A 40 -13.90 24.43 32.42
C LEU A 40 -14.35 24.61 33.88
N SER A 41 -13.36 24.67 34.78
CA SER A 41 -13.65 24.83 36.21
C SER A 41 -14.34 26.17 36.49
N TYR A 42 -15.25 26.17 37.47
CA TYR A 42 -15.90 27.40 37.93
C TYR A 42 -14.89 28.49 38.34
N HIS A 43 -13.76 28.09 38.93
CA HIS A 43 -12.68 29.01 39.30
C HIS A 43 -12.01 29.64 38.08
N THR A 44 -11.79 28.88 37.02
CA THR A 44 -11.25 29.37 35.73
C THR A 44 -12.20 30.42 35.13
N LEU A 45 -13.50 30.14 35.11
CA LEU A 45 -14.50 31.07 34.56
C LEU A 45 -14.61 32.35 35.40
N LYS A 46 -14.57 32.24 36.72
CA LYS A 46 -14.56 33.43 37.60
C LYS A 46 -13.32 34.29 37.41
N ALA A 47 -12.16 33.68 37.14
CA ALA A 47 -10.95 34.43 36.80
C ALA A 47 -11.13 35.22 35.49
N ILE A 48 -11.67 34.57 34.44
CA ILE A 48 -11.97 35.23 33.15
C ILE A 48 -12.93 36.41 33.33
N GLU A 49 -14.01 36.23 34.09
CA GLU A 49 -15.00 37.27 34.38
C GLU A 49 -14.36 38.46 35.11
N SER A 50 -13.47 38.20 36.07
CA SER A 50 -12.80 39.25 36.84
C SER A 50 -11.81 40.08 36.01
N ALA A 51 -11.17 39.46 35.00
CA ALA A 51 -10.22 40.10 34.11
C ALA A 51 -10.90 40.91 33.00
N ASN A 52 -12.09 40.50 32.55
CA ASN A 52 -12.81 41.08 31.40
C ASN A 52 -14.17 41.66 31.81
N LYS A 53 -14.22 42.37 32.95
CA LYS A 53 -15.48 42.86 33.54
C LYS A 53 -16.30 43.70 32.54
N GLY A 54 -17.54 43.28 32.32
CA GLY A 54 -18.49 44.02 31.48
C GLY A 54 -18.32 43.81 29.97
N ASP A 55 -17.43 42.90 29.55
CA ASP A 55 -17.19 42.60 28.13
C ASP A 55 -17.46 41.11 27.83
N PRO A 56 -18.71 40.74 27.51
CA PRO A 56 -19.07 39.36 27.16
C PRO A 56 -18.30 38.80 25.95
N SER A 57 -17.91 39.66 25.00
CA SER A 57 -17.17 39.25 23.80
C SER A 57 -15.77 38.78 24.18
N ASN A 58 -15.04 39.55 24.98
CA ASN A 58 -13.72 39.16 25.47
C ASN A 58 -13.79 37.97 26.41
N CYS A 59 -14.82 37.89 27.27
CA CYS A 59 -15.01 36.70 28.10
C CYS A 59 -15.24 35.43 27.27
N LEU A 60 -16.03 35.49 26.19
CA LEU A 60 -16.24 34.35 25.29
C LEU A 60 -14.94 33.94 24.58
N MET A 61 -14.16 34.92 24.10
CA MET A 61 -12.86 34.67 23.47
C MET A 61 -11.89 33.93 24.40
N GLU A 62 -11.71 34.43 25.62
CA GLU A 62 -10.85 33.81 26.63
C GLU A 62 -11.35 32.42 27.05
N CYS A 63 -12.68 32.26 27.15
CA CYS A 63 -13.30 30.97 27.44
C CYS A 63 -13.03 29.94 26.33
N LEU A 64 -13.18 30.33 25.07
CA LEU A 64 -12.87 29.48 23.91
C LEU A 64 -11.38 29.17 23.81
N ALA A 65 -10.51 30.16 24.04
CA ALA A 65 -9.07 29.97 24.04
C ALA A 65 -8.67 28.92 25.09
N LYS A 66 -9.25 29.01 26.29
CA LYS A 66 -9.05 28.04 27.36
C LYS A 66 -9.55 26.66 27.00
N TRP A 67 -10.75 26.55 26.43
CA TRP A 67 -11.29 25.27 25.99
C TRP A 67 -10.43 24.61 24.90
N LEU A 68 -9.98 25.38 23.90
CA LEU A 68 -9.12 24.89 22.81
C LEU A 68 -7.70 24.50 23.27
N THR A 69 -7.28 24.96 24.45
CA THR A 69 -5.95 24.68 25.02
C THR A 69 -5.99 23.58 26.09
N GLU A 70 -7.05 23.52 26.90
CA GLU A 70 -7.20 22.61 28.05
C GLU A 70 -8.05 21.36 27.73
N GLY A 71 -8.44 21.16 26.46
CA GLY A 71 -9.22 20.01 26.01
C GLY A 71 -8.58 18.67 26.37
N SER A 72 -9.09 18.03 27.42
CA SER A 72 -8.60 16.76 27.97
C SER A 72 -8.71 15.61 26.97
N ASP A 73 -7.62 14.86 26.74
CA ASP A 73 -7.52 13.46 26.23
C ASP A 73 -8.38 13.05 25.01
N ARG A 74 -9.08 13.98 24.36
CA ARG A 74 -10.03 13.76 23.27
C ARG A 74 -9.80 14.80 22.18
N THR A 75 -9.72 14.34 20.93
CA THR A 75 -9.65 15.21 19.76
C THR A 75 -10.87 16.14 19.70
N LEU A 76 -10.64 17.45 19.86
CA LEU A 76 -11.69 18.47 19.73
C LEU A 76 -12.07 18.65 18.27
N VAL A 77 -13.36 18.60 17.93
CA VAL A 77 -13.87 18.68 16.56
C VAL A 77 -15.18 19.49 16.54
N TRP A 78 -15.65 19.91 15.36
CA TRP A 78 -16.91 20.67 15.23
C TRP A 78 -18.12 19.97 15.84
N GLN A 79 -18.15 18.64 15.79
CA GLN A 79 -19.20 17.83 16.40
C GLN A 79 -19.25 18.01 17.93
N THR A 80 -18.10 18.14 18.59
CA THR A 80 -18.00 18.40 20.04
C THR A 80 -18.62 19.76 20.39
N LEU A 81 -18.30 20.80 19.61
CA LEU A 81 -18.88 22.13 19.77
C LEU A 81 -20.41 22.11 19.54
N ALA A 82 -20.87 21.45 18.48
CA ALA A 82 -22.28 21.35 18.17
C ALA A 82 -23.07 20.59 19.26
N ASN A 83 -22.50 19.54 19.84
CA ASN A 83 -23.12 18.78 20.93
C ASN A 83 -23.27 19.63 22.20
N ALA A 84 -22.21 20.32 22.62
CA ALA A 84 -22.28 21.20 23.80
C ALA A 84 -23.27 22.35 23.61
N LEU A 85 -23.34 22.95 22.43
CA LEU A 85 -24.34 23.98 22.10
C LEU A 85 -25.77 23.44 22.13
N ARG A 86 -25.96 22.16 21.79
CA ARG A 86 -27.26 21.48 21.91
C ARG A 86 -27.66 21.32 23.38
N GLU A 87 -26.72 20.97 24.25
CA GLU A 87 -26.93 20.87 25.70
C GLU A 87 -27.26 22.22 26.33
N MET A 88 -26.70 23.32 25.81
CA MET A 88 -27.10 24.69 26.18
C MET A 88 -28.48 25.12 25.63
N ASN A 89 -29.21 24.24 24.95
CA ASN A 89 -30.46 24.55 24.26
C ASN A 89 -30.33 25.66 23.19
N VAL A 90 -29.15 25.80 22.58
CA VAL A 90 -28.92 26.70 21.43
C VAL A 90 -29.04 25.89 20.13
N LEU A 91 -30.23 25.31 19.91
CA LEU A 91 -30.46 24.28 18.89
C LEU A 91 -30.22 24.78 17.46
N SER A 92 -30.56 26.03 17.15
CA SER A 92 -30.34 26.61 15.82
C SER A 92 -28.85 26.69 15.47
N VAL A 93 -28.04 27.25 16.36
CA VAL A 93 -26.57 27.36 16.19
C VAL A 93 -25.93 25.97 16.13
N SER A 94 -26.33 25.07 17.04
CA SER A 94 -25.87 23.68 17.06
C SER A 94 -26.13 22.97 15.72
N ASN A 95 -27.35 23.05 15.20
CA ASN A 95 -27.73 22.40 13.96
C ASN A 95 -27.02 23.01 12.75
N ASN A 96 -26.85 24.34 12.71
CA ASN A 96 -26.15 25.01 11.63
C ASN A 96 -24.66 24.65 11.60
N ILE A 97 -23.99 24.62 12.76
CA ILE A 97 -22.59 24.17 12.87
C ILE A 97 -22.45 22.71 12.47
N ARG A 98 -23.36 21.84 12.92
CA ARG A 98 -23.35 20.42 12.54
C ARG A 98 -23.56 20.23 11.03
N LYS A 99 -24.50 20.97 10.43
CA LYS A 99 -24.80 20.86 9.01
C LYS A 99 -23.68 21.40 8.14
N THR A 100 -23.02 22.47 8.56
CA THR A 100 -22.08 23.22 7.70
C THR A 100 -20.62 22.94 8.03
N MET A 101 -20.24 23.04 9.30
CA MET A 101 -18.83 23.01 9.70
C MET A 101 -18.33 21.58 9.92
N ALA A 102 -19.22 20.66 10.29
CA ALA A 102 -18.93 19.23 10.44
C ALA A 102 -19.26 18.40 9.18
N ASP A 103 -19.64 19.07 8.08
CA ASP A 103 -19.83 18.41 6.78
C ASP A 103 -18.46 18.03 6.19
N PRO A 104 -18.25 16.77 5.73
CA PRO A 104 -16.94 16.31 5.27
C PRO A 104 -16.35 17.14 4.12
N VAL A 105 -17.17 17.57 3.16
CA VAL A 105 -16.73 18.35 1.99
C VAL A 105 -16.35 19.77 2.40
N SER A 106 -17.10 20.32 3.35
CA SER A 106 -16.79 21.60 3.98
C SER A 106 -15.55 21.53 4.88
N GLU A 107 -15.26 20.41 5.54
CA GLU A 107 -14.02 20.19 6.30
C GLU A 107 -12.79 20.16 5.38
N ILE A 108 -12.89 19.57 4.19
CA ILE A 108 -11.83 19.65 3.15
C ILE A 108 -11.59 21.12 2.78
N LEU A 109 -12.65 21.87 2.45
CA LEU A 109 -12.51 23.27 2.07
C LEU A 109 -11.94 24.14 3.22
N GLN A 110 -12.23 23.79 4.47
CA GLN A 110 -11.68 24.47 5.66
C GLN A 110 -10.16 24.38 5.78
N CYS A 111 -9.52 23.32 5.27
CA CYS A 111 -8.06 23.20 5.21
C CYS A 111 -7.43 24.31 4.35
N TYR A 112 -8.17 24.83 3.38
CA TYR A 112 -7.69 25.77 2.38
C TYR A 112 -8.09 27.22 2.64
N ILE A 113 -8.91 27.52 3.65
CA ILE A 113 -9.38 28.89 3.96
C ILE A 113 -8.22 29.89 4.07
N GLY A 114 -7.11 29.51 4.70
CA GLY A 114 -5.95 30.39 4.87
C GLY A 114 -5.30 30.78 3.54
N ARG A 115 -5.28 29.85 2.57
CA ARG A 115 -4.75 30.09 1.21
C ARG A 115 -5.79 30.83 0.35
N LEU A 116 -7.07 30.47 0.46
CA LEU A 116 -8.17 31.14 -0.25
C LEU A 116 -8.31 32.61 0.16
N ALA A 117 -8.05 32.93 1.43
CA ALA A 117 -8.02 34.30 1.94
C ALA A 117 -6.93 35.17 1.30
N GLN A 118 -5.90 34.57 0.70
CA GLN A 118 -4.80 35.29 0.03
C GLN A 118 -5.06 35.46 -1.47
N VAL A 119 -6.10 34.82 -2.01
CA VAL A 119 -6.46 34.93 -3.42
C VAL A 119 -7.27 36.19 -3.65
N VAL A 120 -6.84 36.98 -4.63
CA VAL A 120 -7.58 38.11 -5.17
C VAL A 120 -8.22 37.69 -6.49
N LEU A 121 -9.55 37.69 -6.53
CA LEU A 121 -10.29 37.31 -7.73
C LEU A 121 -10.49 38.49 -8.68
N THR A 122 -10.79 38.20 -9.94
CA THR A 122 -11.27 39.22 -10.88
C THR A 122 -12.74 39.55 -10.58
N GLU A 123 -13.20 40.76 -10.91
CA GLU A 123 -14.61 41.13 -10.73
C GLU A 123 -15.56 40.16 -11.45
N GLU A 124 -15.16 39.66 -12.63
CA GLU A 124 -15.89 38.64 -13.39
C GLU A 124 -16.04 37.33 -12.60
N SER A 125 -14.96 36.86 -11.96
CA SER A 125 -15.03 35.66 -11.11
C SER A 125 -15.94 35.87 -9.90
N VAL A 126 -15.97 37.07 -9.31
CA VAL A 126 -16.89 37.37 -8.19
C VAL A 126 -18.35 37.42 -8.67
N ASP A 127 -18.62 37.95 -9.86
CA ASP A 127 -19.95 37.90 -10.47
C ASP A 127 -20.41 36.47 -10.75
N LEU A 128 -19.49 35.58 -11.14
CA LEU A 128 -19.77 34.15 -11.29
C LEU A 128 -20.07 33.47 -9.95
N LEU A 129 -19.35 33.80 -8.87
CA LEU A 129 -19.68 33.26 -7.53
C LEU A 129 -21.12 33.60 -7.12
N HIS A 130 -21.59 34.81 -7.44
CA HIS A 130 -22.97 35.18 -7.18
C HIS A 130 -23.95 34.44 -8.12
N THR A 131 -23.64 34.36 -9.40
CA THR A 131 -24.49 33.72 -10.43
C THR A 131 -24.71 32.24 -10.14
N GLU A 132 -23.67 31.54 -9.68
CA GLU A 132 -23.69 30.13 -9.29
C GLU A 132 -24.22 29.89 -7.86
N GLY A 133 -24.64 30.95 -7.17
CA GLY A 133 -25.24 30.84 -5.82
C GLY A 133 -24.27 30.42 -4.71
N LEU A 134 -22.98 30.74 -4.86
CA LEU A 134 -21.94 30.55 -3.84
C LEU A 134 -21.89 31.72 -2.84
N ILE A 135 -22.28 32.93 -3.26
CA ILE A 135 -22.37 34.12 -2.40
C ILE A 135 -23.69 34.88 -2.61
N SER A 136 -24.11 35.63 -1.60
CA SER A 136 -25.31 36.47 -1.67
C SER A 136 -25.07 37.78 -2.44
N LYS A 137 -26.16 38.44 -2.87
CA LYS A 137 -26.09 39.74 -3.54
C LYS A 137 -25.48 40.84 -2.66
N ASP A 138 -25.78 40.82 -1.37
CA ASP A 138 -25.23 41.81 -0.42
C ASP A 138 -23.72 41.58 -0.27
N THR A 139 -23.29 40.32 -0.17
CA THR A 139 -21.88 39.91 -0.10
C THR A 139 -21.11 40.21 -1.38
N LEU A 140 -21.74 40.12 -2.56
CA LEU A 140 -21.13 40.51 -3.83
C LEU A 140 -20.64 41.96 -3.80
N THR A 141 -21.48 42.88 -3.29
CA THR A 141 -21.11 44.31 -3.21
C THR A 141 -19.97 44.56 -2.22
N GLU A 142 -19.96 43.84 -1.10
CA GLU A 142 -18.91 43.90 -0.10
C GLU A 142 -17.57 43.39 -0.66
N VAL A 143 -17.56 42.21 -1.27
CA VAL A 143 -16.35 41.59 -1.85
C VAL A 143 -15.74 42.49 -2.92
N LYS A 144 -16.56 43.09 -3.80
CA LYS A 144 -16.09 44.05 -4.82
C LYS A 144 -15.49 45.31 -4.18
N SER A 145 -16.10 45.84 -3.13
CA SER A 145 -15.58 47.02 -2.41
C SER A 145 -14.26 46.74 -1.67
N CYS A 146 -13.99 45.47 -1.33
CA CYS A 146 -12.80 45.00 -0.63
C CYS A 146 -11.73 44.40 -1.56
N GLY A 147 -11.74 44.77 -2.84
CA GLY A 147 -10.72 44.33 -3.80
C GLY A 147 -10.82 42.86 -4.19
N CYS A 148 -12.04 42.30 -4.22
CA CYS A 148 -12.33 40.93 -4.67
C CYS A 148 -11.67 39.81 -3.85
N SER A 149 -11.44 40.05 -2.56
CA SER A 149 -10.87 39.09 -1.62
C SER A 149 -11.96 38.25 -0.93
N LEU A 150 -11.74 36.94 -0.82
CA LEU A 150 -12.65 36.01 -0.14
C LEU A 150 -12.31 35.88 1.36
N VAL A 151 -12.35 36.98 2.12
CA VAL A 151 -11.99 36.96 3.55
C VAL A 151 -13.22 37.21 4.41
N GLY A 152 -13.44 36.37 5.44
CA GLY A 152 -14.50 36.57 6.43
C GLY A 152 -15.83 35.94 5.99
N ASP A 153 -16.90 36.74 6.01
CA ASP A 153 -18.27 36.30 5.75
C ASP A 153 -18.49 35.63 4.37
N PRO A 154 -17.83 36.04 3.27
CA PRO A 154 -17.90 35.33 1.99
C PRO A 154 -17.52 33.85 2.08
N MET A 155 -16.48 33.51 2.86
CA MET A 155 -16.04 32.11 3.01
C MET A 155 -17.05 31.27 3.80
N LEU A 156 -17.73 31.85 4.79
CA LEU A 156 -18.77 31.15 5.54
C LEU A 156 -19.98 30.84 4.65
N LEU A 157 -20.35 31.76 3.75
CA LEU A 157 -21.41 31.52 2.77
C LEU A 157 -21.03 30.45 1.76
N ILE A 158 -19.79 30.46 1.27
CA ILE A 158 -19.27 29.43 0.37
C ILE A 158 -19.31 28.06 1.05
N LEU A 159 -18.85 27.94 2.30
CA LEU A 159 -18.92 26.69 3.07
C LEU A 159 -20.38 26.23 3.24
N SER A 160 -21.30 27.15 3.56
CA SER A 160 -22.72 26.84 3.66
C SER A 160 -23.31 26.36 2.32
N ALA A 161 -22.93 26.98 1.21
CA ALA A 161 -23.40 26.61 -0.11
C ALA A 161 -22.87 25.21 -0.50
N VAL A 162 -21.61 24.92 -0.22
CA VAL A 162 -20.99 23.60 -0.47
C VAL A 162 -21.62 22.53 0.41
N ALA A 163 -21.84 22.79 1.71
CA ALA A 163 -22.52 21.84 2.59
C ALA A 163 -23.96 21.53 2.16
N GLU A 164 -24.62 22.44 1.45
CA GLU A 164 -25.97 22.23 0.91
C GLU A 164 -25.96 21.48 -0.41
N ASP A 165 -24.92 21.66 -1.22
CA ASP A 165 -24.74 21.03 -2.52
C ASP A 165 -23.25 20.86 -2.79
N HIS A 166 -22.76 19.63 -2.62
CA HIS A 166 -21.34 19.30 -2.76
C HIS A 166 -20.80 19.58 -4.18
N SER A 167 -21.66 19.59 -5.21
CA SER A 167 -21.26 19.94 -6.59
C SER A 167 -20.81 21.40 -6.73
N LYS A 168 -21.21 22.26 -5.78
CA LYS A 168 -20.74 23.65 -5.71
C LYS A 168 -19.26 23.75 -5.37
N LEU A 169 -18.64 22.72 -4.79
CA LEU A 169 -17.18 22.69 -4.61
C LEU A 169 -16.49 22.65 -5.98
N CYS A 170 -16.95 21.80 -6.90
CA CYS A 170 -16.45 21.74 -8.28
C CYS A 170 -16.71 23.05 -9.04
N THR A 171 -17.84 23.71 -8.75
CA THR A 171 -18.18 25.00 -9.35
C THR A 171 -17.25 26.11 -8.84
N LEU A 172 -17.01 26.16 -7.53
CA LEU A 172 -16.06 27.07 -6.91
C LEU A 172 -14.66 26.90 -7.50
N THR A 173 -14.16 25.66 -7.59
CA THR A 173 -12.83 25.38 -8.11
C THR A 173 -12.73 25.72 -9.60
N SER A 174 -13.78 25.48 -10.39
CA SER A 174 -13.84 25.92 -11.79
C SER A 174 -13.77 27.45 -11.95
N ILE A 175 -14.36 28.21 -11.03
CA ILE A 175 -14.26 29.68 -11.01
C ILE A 175 -12.86 30.12 -10.59
N LEU A 176 -12.27 29.48 -9.57
CA LEU A 176 -10.90 29.75 -9.13
C LEU A 176 -9.87 29.47 -10.24
N MET A 177 -10.06 28.42 -11.04
CA MET A 177 -9.21 28.08 -12.18
C MET A 177 -9.14 29.18 -13.26
N LYS A 178 -10.07 30.15 -13.26
CA LYS A 178 -10.01 31.31 -14.17
C LYS A 178 -8.98 32.36 -13.75
N SER A 179 -8.52 32.35 -12.49
CA SER A 179 -7.43 33.21 -11.99
C SER A 179 -6.13 32.41 -11.98
N LYS A 180 -5.09 32.94 -12.63
CA LYS A 180 -3.76 32.31 -12.68
C LYS A 180 -3.17 32.10 -11.29
N GLU A 181 -3.47 33.00 -10.36
CA GLU A 181 -3.02 32.97 -8.98
C GLU A 181 -3.69 31.87 -8.14
N ALA A 182 -4.90 31.45 -8.54
CA ALA A 182 -5.73 30.50 -7.80
C ALA A 182 -5.78 29.09 -8.44
N MET A 183 -5.20 28.88 -9.63
CA MET A 183 -5.26 27.58 -10.34
C MET A 183 -4.63 26.42 -9.54
N SER A 184 -3.47 26.63 -8.94
CA SER A 184 -2.80 25.60 -8.13
C SER A 184 -3.62 25.22 -6.90
N LEU A 185 -4.19 26.24 -6.24
CA LEU A 185 -5.07 26.05 -5.08
C LEU A 185 -6.36 25.32 -5.44
N ALA A 186 -6.97 25.65 -6.58
CA ALA A 186 -8.17 24.98 -7.07
C ALA A 186 -7.90 23.50 -7.41
N SER A 187 -6.75 23.20 -8.00
CA SER A 187 -6.33 21.82 -8.31
C SER A 187 -6.09 20.99 -7.06
N ASP A 188 -5.45 21.57 -6.03
CA ASP A 188 -5.25 20.91 -4.74
C ASP A 188 -6.60 20.52 -4.09
N ILE A 189 -7.56 21.46 -4.09
CA ILE A 189 -8.91 21.24 -3.50
C ILE A 189 -9.67 20.13 -4.24
N ILE A 190 -9.66 20.12 -5.58
CA ILE A 190 -10.34 19.08 -6.37
C ILE A 190 -9.71 17.70 -6.12
N MET A 191 -8.38 17.62 -6.12
CA MET A 191 -7.67 16.36 -5.95
C MET A 191 -7.95 15.72 -4.58
N GLU A 192 -8.03 16.53 -3.51
CA GLU A 192 -8.37 16.04 -2.18
C GLU A 192 -9.84 15.60 -2.07
N TYR A 193 -10.75 16.28 -2.76
CA TYR A 193 -12.16 15.90 -2.84
C TYR A 193 -12.36 14.56 -3.59
N ASP A 194 -11.76 14.41 -4.78
CA ASP A 194 -11.84 13.19 -5.58
C ASP A 194 -11.21 11.99 -4.85
N ALA A 195 -10.11 12.19 -4.12
CA ALA A 195 -9.48 11.17 -3.31
C ALA A 195 -10.37 10.75 -2.12
N GLY A 196 -11.06 11.69 -1.47
CA GLY A 196 -12.00 11.42 -0.39
C GLY A 196 -13.17 10.55 -0.81
N ASP A 197 -13.78 10.83 -1.96
CA ASP A 197 -14.90 10.07 -2.50
C ASP A 197 -14.52 8.63 -2.86
N MET A 198 -13.33 8.42 -3.47
CA MET A 198 -12.83 7.08 -3.77
C MET A 198 -12.54 6.26 -2.50
N ILE A 199 -11.97 6.90 -1.46
CA ILE A 199 -11.72 6.25 -0.17
C ILE A 199 -13.04 5.87 0.50
N LEU A 200 -14.05 6.72 0.47
CA LEU A 200 -15.36 6.43 1.05
C LEU A 200 -16.07 5.29 0.30
N ALA A 201 -15.99 5.26 -1.03
CA ALA A 201 -16.53 4.17 -1.85
C ALA A 201 -15.83 2.84 -1.53
N TYR A 202 -14.50 2.85 -1.42
CA TYR A 202 -13.72 1.66 -1.04
C TYR A 202 -14.03 1.19 0.39
N GLN A 203 -14.14 2.12 1.36
CA GLN A 203 -14.52 1.79 2.73
C GLN A 203 -15.93 1.20 2.82
N THR A 204 -16.88 1.74 2.06
CA THR A 204 -18.25 1.22 1.98
C THR A 204 -18.26 -0.21 1.44
N HIS A 205 -17.50 -0.47 0.36
CA HIS A 205 -17.32 -1.83 -0.17
C HIS A 205 -16.63 -2.77 0.82
N LEU A 206 -15.65 -2.27 1.58
CA LEU A 206 -14.94 -3.07 2.57
C LEU A 206 -15.84 -3.42 3.78
N ASP A 207 -16.70 -2.49 4.20
CA ASP A 207 -17.69 -2.71 5.24
C ASP A 207 -18.77 -3.71 4.77
N GLU A 208 -19.27 -3.58 3.55
CA GLU A 208 -20.19 -4.56 2.93
C GLU A 208 -19.53 -5.95 2.84
N PHE A 209 -18.26 -6.02 2.42
CA PHE A 209 -17.50 -7.26 2.36
C PHE A 209 -17.32 -7.89 3.74
N CYS A 210 -17.11 -7.08 4.79
CA CYS A 210 -16.94 -7.54 6.16
C CYS A 210 -18.24 -8.08 6.81
N GLU A 211 -19.41 -7.82 6.22
CA GLU A 211 -20.68 -8.40 6.69
C GLU A 211 -20.91 -9.84 6.19
N ASN A 212 -20.06 -10.35 5.30
CA ASN A 212 -20.11 -11.75 4.88
C ASN A 212 -19.86 -12.70 6.07
N LYS A 213 -20.60 -13.82 6.09
CA LYS A 213 -20.57 -14.83 7.15
C LYS A 213 -19.25 -15.59 7.18
N LEU A 214 -18.79 -15.99 8.37
CA LEU A 214 -17.52 -16.70 8.54
C LEU A 214 -17.47 -18.04 7.80
N THR A 215 -18.63 -18.69 7.59
CA THR A 215 -18.75 -19.92 6.78
C THR A 215 -18.16 -19.80 5.38
N MET A 216 -18.12 -18.60 4.79
CA MET A 216 -17.54 -18.38 3.46
C MET A 216 -16.01 -18.39 3.46
N PHE A 217 -15.39 -18.24 4.63
CA PHE A 217 -13.95 -18.05 4.80
C PHE A 217 -13.27 -19.17 5.59
N CYS A 218 -14.04 -20.07 6.20
CA CYS A 218 -13.52 -21.24 6.89
C CYS A 218 -12.66 -22.08 5.94
N ASP A 219 -11.53 -22.57 6.46
CA ASP A 219 -10.59 -23.47 5.79
C ASP A 219 -9.96 -22.93 4.49
N HIS A 220 -10.15 -21.63 4.22
CA HIS A 220 -9.46 -20.90 3.16
C HIS A 220 -8.44 -19.91 3.76
N PRO A 221 -7.20 -19.87 3.24
CA PRO A 221 -6.23 -18.88 3.67
C PRO A 221 -6.65 -17.48 3.19
N LEU A 222 -6.88 -16.56 4.13
CA LEU A 222 -7.18 -15.17 3.85
C LEU A 222 -5.92 -14.36 3.47
N LYS A 223 -4.74 -14.85 3.89
CA LYS A 223 -3.43 -14.33 3.49
C LYS A 223 -2.50 -15.49 3.11
N ARG A 224 -1.87 -15.42 1.92
CA ARG A 224 -0.87 -16.41 1.48
C ARG A 224 0.53 -15.91 1.84
N LEU A 225 1.07 -16.41 2.95
CA LEU A 225 2.43 -16.09 3.39
C LEU A 225 3.46 -16.90 2.57
N SER A 226 4.59 -16.28 2.23
CA SER A 226 5.68 -16.86 1.43
C SER A 226 6.51 -17.90 2.19
N SER A 227 6.32 -18.05 3.50
CA SER A 227 6.98 -19.00 4.38
C SER A 227 6.01 -19.55 5.42
N SER A 228 6.32 -20.73 6.00
CA SER A 228 5.59 -21.24 7.16
C SER A 228 5.65 -20.23 8.31
N LEU A 229 4.49 -19.89 8.88
CA LEU A 229 4.40 -19.05 10.08
C LEU A 229 5.31 -19.61 11.17
N LEU A 230 6.28 -18.80 11.59
CA LEU A 230 7.04 -19.12 12.79
C LEU A 230 6.09 -19.02 13.98
N THR A 231 6.18 -19.97 14.91
CA THR A 231 5.33 -19.98 16.10
C THR A 231 5.43 -18.66 16.85
N CYS A 232 6.62 -18.06 16.92
CA CYS A 232 6.89 -16.76 17.56
C CYS A 232 6.26 -15.53 16.87
N GLU A 233 5.65 -15.67 15.70
CA GLU A 233 4.96 -14.61 14.95
C GLU A 233 3.46 -14.91 14.80
N THR A 234 2.99 -15.98 15.46
CA THR A 234 1.63 -16.50 15.34
C THR A 234 0.82 -16.13 16.58
N ILE A 235 -0.37 -15.59 16.34
CA ILE A 235 -1.41 -15.39 17.36
C ILE A 235 -2.55 -16.34 17.03
N LYS A 236 -3.04 -17.09 18.01
CA LYS A 236 -4.11 -18.07 17.84
C LYS A 236 -5.21 -17.82 18.87
N PHE A 237 -6.40 -17.51 18.37
CA PHE A 237 -7.63 -17.48 19.14
C PHE A 237 -8.40 -18.79 18.93
N VAL A 238 -8.94 -19.36 20.00
CA VAL A 238 -9.92 -20.45 19.95
C VAL A 238 -11.20 -19.95 20.62
N LEU A 239 -12.31 -19.93 19.87
CA LEU A 239 -13.57 -19.28 20.25
C LEU A 239 -14.73 -20.27 20.21
N LYS A 240 -15.67 -20.16 21.16
CA LYS A 240 -16.94 -20.95 21.20
C LYS A 240 -17.95 -20.53 20.12
N TRP A 241 -17.52 -19.81 19.09
CA TRP A 241 -18.38 -19.22 18.07
C TRP A 241 -18.92 -20.27 17.09
N ASN A 242 -20.13 -20.02 16.58
CA ASN A 242 -20.69 -20.72 15.43
C ASN A 242 -20.44 -19.90 14.15
N PRO A 243 -19.74 -20.43 13.12
CA PRO A 243 -19.41 -19.68 11.91
C PRO A 243 -20.62 -19.10 11.15
N SER A 244 -21.80 -19.73 11.29
CA SER A 244 -23.04 -19.26 10.65
C SER A 244 -23.66 -18.04 11.34
N GLU A 245 -23.35 -17.84 12.63
CA GLU A 245 -23.89 -16.75 13.44
C GLU A 245 -23.02 -15.50 13.37
N HIS A 246 -21.71 -15.66 13.10
CA HIS A 246 -20.73 -14.57 13.07
C HIS A 246 -20.28 -14.19 11.64
N SER A 247 -19.75 -12.98 11.51
CA SER A 247 -19.24 -12.37 10.28
C SER A 247 -17.76 -11.97 10.41
N LEU A 248 -17.11 -11.56 9.32
CA LEU A 248 -15.77 -10.97 9.39
C LEU A 248 -15.76 -9.70 10.26
N SER A 249 -16.85 -8.94 10.32
CA SER A 249 -17.00 -7.80 11.23
C SER A 249 -16.93 -8.21 12.71
N SER A 250 -17.34 -9.43 13.06
CA SER A 250 -17.15 -9.99 14.40
C SER A 250 -15.67 -10.23 14.73
N ILE A 251 -14.88 -10.74 13.77
CA ILE A 251 -13.43 -10.91 13.93
C ILE A 251 -12.72 -9.55 14.00
N ARG A 252 -13.13 -8.59 13.18
CA ARG A 252 -12.61 -7.20 13.22
C ARG A 252 -12.84 -6.60 14.61
N ALA A 253 -14.02 -6.79 15.20
CA ALA A 253 -14.32 -6.34 16.55
C ALA A 253 -13.47 -7.07 17.62
N LEU A 254 -13.24 -8.37 17.48
CA LEU A 254 -12.37 -9.16 18.37
C LEU A 254 -10.93 -8.62 18.36
N LEU A 255 -10.36 -8.41 17.18
CA LEU A 255 -8.99 -7.89 17.04
C LEU A 255 -8.87 -6.46 17.57
N TRP A 256 -9.83 -5.59 17.24
CA TRP A 256 -9.89 -4.23 17.76
C TRP A 256 -9.95 -4.22 19.30
N LYS A 257 -10.77 -5.06 19.90
CA LYS A 257 -10.88 -5.18 21.36
C LYS A 257 -9.63 -5.76 22.01
N THR A 258 -8.95 -6.70 21.34
CA THR A 258 -7.75 -7.33 21.88
C THR A 258 -6.52 -6.42 21.77
N PHE A 259 -6.40 -5.66 20.67
CA PHE A 259 -5.16 -4.99 20.30
C PHE A 259 -5.29 -3.51 19.89
N LYS A 260 -6.48 -2.92 19.86
CA LYS A 260 -6.72 -1.49 19.58
C LYS A 260 -6.05 -0.98 18.28
N ASP A 261 -6.25 -1.72 17.18
CA ASP A 261 -5.77 -1.39 15.81
C ASP A 261 -4.27 -1.57 15.54
N ASN A 262 -3.61 -2.50 16.24
CA ASN A 262 -2.26 -2.92 15.89
C ASN A 262 -2.21 -3.72 14.58
N GLN A 263 -1.03 -3.78 13.93
CA GLN A 263 -0.72 -4.50 12.66
C GLN A 263 -0.86 -6.04 12.76
N VAL A 264 -2.00 -6.52 13.25
CA VAL A 264 -2.34 -7.94 13.41
C VAL A 264 -3.24 -8.33 12.25
N GLU A 265 -2.79 -9.30 11.47
CA GLU A 265 -3.46 -9.69 10.24
C GLU A 265 -4.03 -11.10 10.35
N VAL A 266 -5.28 -11.30 9.94
CA VAL A 266 -5.91 -12.63 9.93
C VAL A 266 -5.35 -13.46 8.78
N VAL A 267 -4.80 -14.64 9.10
CA VAL A 267 -4.19 -15.53 8.11
C VAL A 267 -5.14 -16.65 7.71
N VAL A 268 -5.74 -17.33 8.68
CA VAL A 268 -6.68 -18.42 8.42
C VAL A 268 -7.71 -18.54 9.54
N ILE A 269 -8.93 -18.87 9.15
CA ILE A 269 -10.03 -19.21 10.05
C ILE A 269 -10.33 -20.69 9.80
N LYS A 270 -10.27 -21.52 10.84
CA LYS A 270 -10.58 -22.95 10.72
C LYS A 270 -11.82 -23.30 11.51
N GLU A 271 -12.60 -24.22 10.94
CA GLU A 271 -13.83 -24.73 11.54
C GLU A 271 -13.63 -26.11 12.17
N GLY A 272 -14.30 -26.34 13.29
CA GLY A 272 -14.31 -27.59 14.05
C GLY A 272 -15.36 -27.51 15.16
N ASN A 273 -15.12 -28.11 16.33
CA ASN A 273 -15.99 -27.91 17.51
C ASN A 273 -15.92 -26.49 18.09
N SER A 274 -15.03 -25.65 17.56
CA SER A 274 -14.78 -24.24 17.92
C SER A 274 -14.17 -23.54 16.70
N ILE A 275 -14.26 -22.21 16.62
CA ILE A 275 -13.58 -21.43 15.59
C ILE A 275 -12.14 -21.15 16.03
N ILE A 276 -11.19 -21.43 15.14
CA ILE A 276 -9.78 -21.09 15.35
C ILE A 276 -9.41 -19.94 14.41
N VAL A 277 -9.12 -18.77 14.97
CA VAL A 277 -8.61 -17.62 14.21
C VAL A 277 -7.11 -17.52 14.40
N THR A 278 -6.35 -17.75 13.33
CA THR A 278 -4.90 -17.63 13.33
C THR A 278 -4.50 -16.32 12.68
N CYS A 279 -3.75 -15.51 13.40
CA CYS A 279 -3.27 -14.20 12.94
C CYS A 279 -1.74 -14.17 12.92
N TYR A 280 -1.22 -13.26 12.10
CA TYR A 280 0.18 -12.91 12.01
C TYR A 280 0.40 -11.54 12.63
N ALA A 281 1.50 -11.38 13.36
CA ALA A 281 2.07 -10.08 13.61
C ALA A 281 3.60 -10.16 13.64
N PRO A 282 4.30 -9.08 13.25
CA PRO A 282 5.75 -9.04 13.31
C PRO A 282 6.29 -9.31 14.72
N HIS A 283 7.41 -10.02 14.82
CA HIS A 283 7.98 -10.43 16.11
C HIS A 283 8.21 -9.26 17.09
N TYR A 284 8.62 -8.09 16.58
CA TYR A 284 8.89 -6.91 17.41
C TYR A 284 7.64 -6.37 18.14
N LEU A 285 6.43 -6.71 17.69
CA LEU A 285 5.18 -6.32 18.35
C LEU A 285 4.72 -7.35 19.40
N MET A 286 5.29 -8.56 19.43
CA MET A 286 4.75 -9.67 20.22
C MET A 286 4.70 -9.37 21.72
N GLU A 287 5.72 -8.72 22.28
CA GLU A 287 5.74 -8.36 23.71
C GLU A 287 4.64 -7.34 24.05
N SER A 288 4.48 -6.30 23.23
CA SER A 288 3.42 -5.30 23.39
C SER A 288 2.03 -5.89 23.22
N LEU A 289 1.86 -6.79 22.24
CA LEU A 289 0.61 -7.51 22.01
C LEU A 289 0.28 -8.47 23.15
N LEU A 290 1.29 -9.13 23.73
CA LEU A 290 1.10 -10.01 24.89
C LEU A 290 0.58 -9.25 26.11
N VAL A 291 1.17 -8.09 26.42
CA VAL A 291 0.73 -7.23 27.52
C VAL A 291 -0.69 -6.72 27.26
N THR A 292 -0.93 -6.17 26.07
CA THR A 292 -2.26 -5.63 25.71
C THR A 292 -3.33 -6.72 25.74
N ALA A 293 -3.02 -7.93 25.25
CA ALA A 293 -3.93 -9.05 25.31
C ALA A 293 -4.27 -9.44 26.75
N ARG A 294 -3.27 -9.52 27.64
CA ARG A 294 -3.45 -9.85 29.07
C ARG A 294 -4.41 -8.90 29.76
N ASP A 295 -4.27 -7.61 29.54
CA ASP A 295 -5.12 -6.58 30.15
C ASP A 295 -6.58 -6.67 29.68
N ASN A 296 -6.82 -7.28 28.51
CA ASN A 296 -8.15 -7.40 27.92
C ASN A 296 -8.75 -8.82 28.02
N VAL A 297 -8.08 -9.79 28.65
CA VAL A 297 -8.51 -11.21 28.69
C VAL A 297 -9.93 -11.39 29.22
N ASP A 298 -10.31 -10.67 30.28
CA ASP A 298 -11.63 -10.86 30.91
C ASP A 298 -12.78 -10.49 29.98
N MET A 299 -12.63 -9.39 29.23
CA MET A 299 -13.60 -9.02 28.19
C MET A 299 -13.61 -10.05 27.04
N LEU A 300 -12.47 -10.65 26.70
CA LEU A 300 -12.42 -11.69 25.66
C LEU A 300 -13.13 -12.98 26.09
N LYS A 301 -13.11 -13.33 27.39
CA LYS A 301 -13.91 -14.44 27.93
C LYS A 301 -15.40 -14.20 27.71
N GLU A 302 -15.89 -12.98 27.92
CA GLU A 302 -17.29 -12.61 27.63
C GLU A 302 -17.63 -12.74 26.14
N MET A 303 -16.64 -12.53 25.26
CA MET A 303 -16.77 -12.77 23.82
C MET A 303 -16.63 -14.25 23.42
N GLY A 304 -16.57 -15.18 24.38
CA GLY A 304 -16.55 -16.62 24.11
C GLY A 304 -15.16 -17.21 23.85
N LEU A 305 -14.09 -16.56 24.32
CA LEU A 305 -12.72 -17.09 24.23
C LEU A 305 -12.53 -18.35 25.07
N ILE A 306 -12.03 -19.42 24.44
CA ILE A 306 -11.60 -20.67 25.09
C ILE A 306 -10.10 -20.60 25.41
N SER A 307 -9.30 -20.23 24.41
CA SER A 307 -7.87 -20.05 24.59
C SER A 307 -7.30 -18.99 23.65
N LEU A 308 -6.26 -18.31 24.14
CA LEU A 308 -5.47 -17.34 23.39
C LEU A 308 -3.99 -17.67 23.56
N THR A 309 -3.32 -17.91 22.45
CA THR A 309 -1.86 -18.14 22.40
C THR A 309 -1.22 -17.07 21.54
N ILE A 310 -0.15 -16.45 22.05
CA ILE A 310 0.67 -15.47 21.32
C ILE A 310 2.10 -15.99 21.35
N GLY A 311 2.65 -16.32 20.18
CA GLY A 311 3.97 -16.91 20.14
C GLY A 311 3.99 -18.32 20.76
N TYR A 312 4.93 -18.52 21.67
CA TYR A 312 5.02 -19.70 22.54
C TYR A 312 4.24 -19.57 23.86
N TYR A 313 3.58 -18.43 24.09
CA TYR A 313 2.90 -18.14 25.36
C TYR A 313 1.40 -18.30 25.24
N THR A 314 0.82 -19.16 26.07
CA THR A 314 -0.62 -19.21 26.28
C THR A 314 -1.01 -18.10 27.26
N VAL A 315 -1.72 -17.10 26.75
CA VAL A 315 -2.24 -15.97 27.53
C VAL A 315 -3.41 -16.43 28.40
N TYR A 316 -4.27 -17.29 27.84
CA TYR A 316 -5.42 -17.87 28.52
C TYR A 316 -5.74 -19.23 27.91
N ASP A 317 -6.14 -20.19 28.75
CA ASP A 317 -6.68 -21.47 28.33
C ASP A 317 -7.63 -22.00 29.42
N GLU A 318 -8.90 -22.15 29.05
CA GLU A 318 -9.97 -22.63 29.93
C GLU A 318 -9.74 -24.08 30.41
N HIS A 319 -8.92 -24.87 29.70
CA HIS A 319 -8.71 -26.30 29.96
C HIS A 319 -7.34 -26.63 30.56
N ALA A 320 -6.46 -25.64 30.78
CA ALA A 320 -5.08 -25.86 31.22
C ALA A 320 -4.90 -26.14 32.73
N ILE A 321 -5.97 -26.12 33.54
CA ILE A 321 -5.87 -26.38 34.99
C ILE A 321 -6.17 -27.86 35.25
N ASP A 322 -5.09 -28.62 35.47
CA ASP A 322 -5.09 -30.01 35.91
C ASP A 322 -6.01 -30.21 37.14
N GLU A 323 -6.78 -31.30 37.17
CA GLU A 323 -7.67 -31.64 38.30
C GLU A 323 -6.85 -31.81 39.60
N GLU A 324 -5.56 -32.16 39.50
CA GLU A 324 -4.63 -32.15 40.64
C GLU A 324 -4.38 -30.74 41.20
N VAL A 325 -4.24 -29.73 40.33
CA VAL A 325 -4.01 -28.33 40.76
C VAL A 325 -5.27 -27.74 41.38
N LYS A 326 -6.45 -28.11 40.86
CA LYS A 326 -7.75 -27.74 41.45
C LYS A 326 -7.96 -28.37 42.83
N SER A 327 -7.55 -29.64 42.99
CA SER A 327 -7.54 -30.36 44.27
C SER A 327 -6.55 -29.75 45.27
N LEU A 328 -5.37 -29.33 44.81
CA LEU A 328 -4.35 -28.68 45.63
C LEU A 328 -4.76 -27.25 46.05
N MET A 329 -5.39 -26.47 45.18
CA MET A 329 -5.92 -25.15 45.53
C MET A 329 -7.01 -25.25 46.60
N LYS A 330 -7.91 -26.23 46.47
CA LYS A 330 -8.95 -26.47 47.48
C LYS A 330 -8.38 -26.92 48.84
N LYS A 331 -7.28 -27.67 48.83
CA LYS A 331 -6.53 -27.99 50.05
C LYS A 331 -5.81 -26.78 50.63
N LEU A 332 -5.28 -25.90 49.79
CA LEU A 332 -4.60 -24.68 50.24
C LEU A 332 -5.59 -23.70 50.88
N GLU A 333 -6.78 -23.51 50.30
CA GLU A 333 -7.84 -22.68 50.89
C GLU A 333 -8.30 -23.22 52.26
N MET A 334 -8.42 -24.55 52.41
CA MET A 334 -8.74 -25.16 53.71
C MET A 334 -7.63 -24.88 54.75
N VAL A 335 -6.36 -24.99 54.35
CA VAL A 335 -5.21 -24.74 55.24
C VAL A 335 -5.07 -23.26 55.59
N GLU A 336 -5.38 -22.35 54.66
CA GLU A 336 -5.38 -20.91 54.91
C GLU A 336 -6.50 -20.51 55.87
N SER A 337 -7.70 -21.11 55.73
CA SER A 337 -8.80 -20.94 56.71
C SER A 337 -8.41 -21.44 58.10
N GLU A 338 -7.82 -22.63 58.21
CA GLU A 338 -7.35 -23.18 59.50
C GLU A 338 -6.27 -22.29 60.14
N ARG A 339 -5.36 -21.74 59.33
CA ARG A 339 -4.33 -20.80 59.82
C ARG A 339 -4.96 -19.52 60.35
N ASP A 340 -5.97 -18.98 59.68
CA ASP A 340 -6.62 -17.74 60.08
C ASP A 340 -7.45 -17.94 61.36
N ASP A 341 -8.12 -19.09 61.51
CA ASP A 341 -8.79 -19.48 62.77
C ASP A 341 -7.79 -19.57 63.94
N LEU A 342 -6.62 -20.18 63.72
CA LEU A 342 -5.54 -20.29 64.71
C LEU A 342 -4.88 -18.95 65.05
N LEU A 343 -4.81 -18.02 64.08
CA LEU A 343 -4.33 -16.66 64.32
C LEU A 343 -5.32 -15.87 65.16
N GLU A 344 -6.63 -16.06 64.96
CA GLU A 344 -7.65 -15.45 65.79
C GLU A 344 -7.69 -16.03 67.21
N GLU A 345 -7.51 -17.34 67.36
CA GLU A 345 -7.36 -17.98 68.67
C GLU A 345 -6.09 -17.50 69.39
N ASN A 346 -4.97 -17.36 68.68
CA ASN A 346 -3.75 -16.75 69.23
C ASN A 346 -3.95 -15.29 69.64
N ALA A 347 -4.72 -14.51 68.89
CA ALA A 347 -5.04 -13.14 69.26
C ALA A 347 -5.90 -13.09 70.54
N LYS A 348 -6.85 -14.01 70.70
CA LYS A 348 -7.66 -14.16 71.93
C LYS A 348 -6.81 -14.58 73.12
N LEU A 349 -5.90 -15.56 72.94
CA LEU A 349 -4.97 -16.00 73.98
C LEU A 349 -3.99 -14.89 74.35
N LYS A 350 -3.51 -14.11 73.39
CA LYS A 350 -2.64 -12.97 73.63
C LYS A 350 -3.35 -11.86 74.38
N GLY A 351 -4.61 -11.55 74.04
CA GLY A 351 -5.44 -10.65 74.84
C GLY A 351 -5.72 -11.17 76.26
N THR A 352 -5.82 -12.49 76.44
CA THR A 352 -5.94 -13.13 77.76
C THR A 352 -4.64 -13.05 78.56
N ILE A 353 -3.49 -13.20 77.90
CA ILE A 353 -2.15 -13.05 78.48
C ILE A 353 -1.90 -11.58 78.86
N ASP A 354 -2.33 -10.64 78.04
CA ASP A 354 -2.19 -9.20 78.30
C ASP A 354 -3.11 -8.73 79.43
N THR A 355 -4.28 -9.37 79.62
CA THR A 355 -5.16 -9.15 80.77
C THR A 355 -4.69 -9.85 82.04
N LEU A 356 -3.98 -10.99 81.93
CA LEU A 356 -3.31 -11.66 83.05
C LEU A 356 -1.96 -10.99 83.41
N GLY A 357 -1.38 -10.20 82.49
CA GLY A 357 -0.10 -9.51 82.63
C GLY A 357 -0.13 -8.20 83.42
N GLN A 358 -1.32 -7.68 83.76
CA GLN A 358 -1.49 -6.60 84.75
C GLN A 358 -1.90 -7.17 86.12
N GLY A 359 -1.01 -7.97 86.71
CA GLY A 359 -1.31 -8.65 87.96
C GLY A 359 -0.08 -9.27 88.63
N LYS A 360 0.74 -8.41 89.25
CA LYS A 360 1.73 -8.69 90.31
C LYS A 360 3.04 -9.43 89.96
N GLU A 361 4.08 -8.82 90.54
CA GLU A 361 5.44 -9.30 90.77
C GLU A 361 5.51 -10.71 91.40
N VAL A 362 6.66 -11.37 91.20
CA VAL A 362 7.50 -12.11 92.19
C VAL A 362 8.17 -13.34 91.52
N ASP A 363 9.44 -13.15 91.21
CA ASP A 363 10.60 -13.87 91.77
C ASP A 363 10.98 -15.33 91.38
N GLU A 364 12.29 -15.45 91.15
CA GLU A 364 13.25 -16.53 91.37
C GLU A 364 13.00 -18.01 90.96
N SER A 365 13.93 -18.50 90.12
CA SER A 365 14.86 -19.64 90.39
C SER A 365 14.90 -20.85 89.41
N ASN A 366 16.11 -21.05 88.87
CA ASN A 366 16.87 -22.29 88.61
C ASN A 366 16.28 -23.53 87.85
N LYS A 367 16.83 -23.72 86.63
CA LYS A 367 17.84 -24.75 86.21
C LYS A 367 17.51 -26.26 86.29
N SER A 368 17.45 -26.91 85.11
CA SER A 368 18.09 -28.21 84.70
C SER A 368 17.60 -28.54 83.27
N SER A 369 18.26 -29.24 82.33
CA SER A 369 19.59 -29.79 82.13
C SER A 369 19.73 -30.12 80.62
N ILE A 370 20.97 -30.29 80.16
CA ILE A 370 21.48 -30.39 78.78
C ILE A 370 21.31 -31.80 78.18
N GLN A 371 21.04 -31.92 76.86
CA GLN A 371 21.90 -32.60 75.84
C GLN A 371 21.15 -32.96 74.53
N SER A 372 21.60 -32.39 73.41
CA SER A 372 21.55 -33.02 72.08
C SER A 372 22.73 -32.52 71.23
N SER A 373 23.46 -33.46 70.63
CA SER A 373 24.68 -33.25 69.84
C SER A 373 24.59 -33.97 68.49
N ASP A 374 25.03 -33.25 67.45
CA ASP A 374 25.71 -33.74 66.24
C ASP A 374 24.93 -34.50 65.16
N PHE A 375 23.98 -33.83 64.51
CA PHE A 375 23.58 -34.17 63.12
C PHE A 375 23.47 -32.97 62.12
N ASP A 376 23.65 -31.71 62.55
CA ASP A 376 23.30 -30.53 61.72
C ASP A 376 24.47 -29.78 61.03
N LYS A 377 25.73 -30.20 61.20
CA LYS A 377 26.88 -29.49 60.62
C LYS A 377 27.30 -29.93 59.20
N GLU A 378 26.88 -31.10 58.73
CA GLU A 378 27.21 -31.61 57.38
C GLU A 378 26.25 -31.06 56.31
N ASP A 379 24.96 -30.87 56.66
CA ASP A 379 23.91 -30.43 55.74
C ASP A 379 23.98 -28.91 55.46
N SER A 380 24.35 -28.12 56.47
CA SER A 380 24.55 -26.67 56.38
C SER A 380 25.72 -26.30 55.44
N LYS A 381 26.78 -27.12 55.41
CA LYS A 381 27.92 -26.93 54.49
C LYS A 381 27.53 -27.25 53.04
N LYS A 382 26.77 -28.31 52.78
CA LYS A 382 26.30 -28.68 51.43
C LYS A 382 25.33 -27.65 50.84
N LYS A 383 24.50 -27.03 51.68
CA LYS A 383 23.57 -25.96 51.28
C LYS A 383 24.30 -24.66 50.89
N LEU A 384 25.35 -24.28 51.64
CA LEU A 384 26.14 -23.08 51.35
C LEU A 384 26.94 -23.20 50.04
N THR A 385 27.54 -24.37 49.76
CA THR A 385 28.31 -24.59 48.52
C THR A 385 27.41 -24.62 47.27
N LYS A 386 26.17 -25.13 47.39
CA LYS A 386 25.18 -25.09 46.30
C LYS A 386 24.69 -23.67 46.01
N ALA A 387 24.46 -22.87 47.04
CA ALA A 387 24.04 -21.48 46.87
C ALA A 387 25.12 -20.62 46.18
N MET A 388 26.39 -20.76 46.59
CA MET A 388 27.51 -20.05 45.94
C MET A 388 27.73 -20.50 44.48
N GLN A 389 27.49 -21.78 44.17
CA GLN A 389 27.60 -22.29 42.80
C GLN A 389 26.48 -21.73 41.89
N MET A 390 25.24 -21.65 42.39
CA MET A 390 24.13 -21.04 41.66
C MET A 390 24.36 -19.55 41.40
N GLU A 391 25.02 -18.84 42.31
CA GLU A 391 25.32 -17.41 42.17
C GLU A 391 26.47 -17.16 41.18
N ILE A 392 27.49 -18.03 41.15
CA ILE A 392 28.54 -18.02 40.12
C ILE A 392 27.96 -18.30 38.73
N ASP A 393 27.03 -19.25 38.62
CA ASP A 393 26.37 -19.60 37.35
C ASP A 393 25.38 -18.50 36.91
N HIS A 394 24.74 -17.81 37.86
CA HIS A 394 23.90 -16.63 37.61
C HIS A 394 24.72 -15.43 37.12
N LEU A 395 25.89 -15.16 37.70
CA LEU A 395 26.79 -14.08 37.28
C LEU A 395 27.43 -14.38 35.91
N ARG A 396 27.77 -15.64 35.62
CA ARG A 396 28.26 -16.06 34.29
C ARG A 396 27.18 -15.96 33.21
N SER A 397 25.94 -16.33 33.54
CA SER A 397 24.77 -16.14 32.66
C SER A 397 24.50 -14.66 32.39
N THR A 398 24.64 -13.80 33.41
CA THR A 398 24.47 -12.35 33.30
C THR A 398 25.62 -11.68 32.52
N LEU A 399 26.84 -12.22 32.58
CA LEU A 399 27.97 -11.74 31.77
C LEU A 399 27.81 -12.14 30.30
N HIS A 400 27.24 -13.32 30.02
CA HIS A 400 26.96 -13.80 28.66
C HIS A 400 25.77 -13.08 28.01
N SER A 401 24.76 -12.69 28.79
CA SER A 401 23.66 -11.85 28.30
C SER A 401 24.13 -10.44 27.93
N LYS A 402 25.13 -9.89 28.63
CA LYS A 402 25.76 -8.60 28.28
C LYS A 402 26.53 -8.63 26.96
N THR A 403 27.27 -9.71 26.68
CA THR A 403 27.96 -9.89 25.37
C THR A 403 26.96 -10.12 24.23
N ARG A 404 25.80 -10.73 24.53
CA ARG A 404 24.70 -10.90 23.57
C ARG A 404 23.98 -9.59 23.27
N ILE A 405 23.83 -8.70 24.26
CA ILE A 405 23.25 -7.36 24.09
C ILE A 405 24.14 -6.48 23.20
N GLU A 406 25.47 -6.61 23.27
CA GLU A 406 26.43 -5.88 22.42
C GLU A 406 26.36 -6.33 20.94
N GLY A 407 26.10 -7.62 20.71
CA GLY A 407 25.80 -8.16 19.37
C GLY A 407 24.44 -7.68 18.84
N ILE A 408 23.40 -7.67 19.69
CA ILE A 408 22.06 -7.17 19.34
C ILE A 408 22.10 -5.66 19.07
N LEU A 409 22.88 -4.86 19.81
CA LEU A 409 23.04 -3.42 19.56
C LEU A 409 23.68 -3.14 18.19
N ASN A 410 24.72 -3.88 17.80
CA ASN A 410 25.32 -3.79 16.46
C ASN A 410 24.35 -4.21 15.35
N GLU A 411 23.47 -5.17 15.61
CA GLU A 411 22.46 -5.64 14.65
C GLU A 411 21.30 -4.64 14.54
N ARG A 412 20.90 -4.02 15.66
CA ARG A 412 19.91 -2.93 15.70
C ARG A 412 20.44 -1.63 15.11
N GLU A 413 21.74 -1.31 15.21
CA GLU A 413 22.35 -0.18 14.50
C GLU A 413 22.29 -0.37 12.98
N LYS A 414 22.58 -1.58 12.47
CA LYS A 414 22.41 -1.91 11.05
C LYS A 414 20.95 -1.85 10.61
N GLU A 415 20.02 -2.24 11.48
CA GLU A 415 18.58 -2.17 11.21
C GLU A 415 18.07 -0.73 11.20
N ILE A 416 18.57 0.13 12.08
CA ILE A 416 18.32 1.57 12.09
C ILE A 416 18.90 2.22 10.83
N GLU A 417 20.09 1.82 10.38
CA GLU A 417 20.67 2.27 9.10
C GLU A 417 19.79 1.88 7.90
N MET A 418 19.29 0.64 7.84
CA MET A 418 18.35 0.20 6.78
C MET A 418 17.01 0.94 6.84
N LEU A 419 16.50 1.24 8.03
CA LEU A 419 15.25 1.98 8.21
C LEU A 419 15.41 3.46 7.84
N GLN A 420 16.54 4.08 8.15
CA GLN A 420 16.87 5.42 7.68
C GLN A 420 17.05 5.48 6.16
N GLU A 421 17.59 4.42 5.55
CA GLU A 421 17.66 4.26 4.09
C GLU A 421 16.26 4.11 3.47
N LYS A 422 15.37 3.31 4.08
CA LYS A 422 13.95 3.20 3.67
C LYS A 422 13.17 4.51 3.83
N ILE A 423 13.40 5.27 4.89
CA ILE A 423 12.79 6.60 5.10
C ILE A 423 13.30 7.60 4.05
N SER A 424 14.57 7.53 3.69
CA SER A 424 15.15 8.35 2.62
C SER A 424 14.56 7.97 1.24
N LEU A 425 14.32 6.68 1.00
CA LEU A 425 13.65 6.16 -0.19
C LEU A 425 12.16 6.56 -0.27
N LEU A 426 11.46 6.58 0.86
CA LEU A 426 10.06 7.04 0.98
C LEU A 426 9.93 8.55 0.75
N ASN A 427 10.87 9.36 1.26
CA ASN A 427 10.92 10.80 0.99
C ASN A 427 11.21 11.09 -0.50
N VAL A 428 12.00 10.23 -1.17
CA VAL A 428 12.25 10.28 -2.62
C VAL A 428 11.02 9.84 -3.44
N GLN A 429 10.26 8.84 -2.98
CA GLN A 429 8.97 8.47 -3.60
C GLN A 429 7.89 9.55 -3.41
N GLN A 430 7.83 10.21 -2.26
CA GLN A 430 6.96 11.38 -2.06
C GLN A 430 7.35 12.56 -2.97
N LEU A 431 8.65 12.77 -3.25
CA LEU A 431 9.10 13.72 -4.27
C LEU A 431 8.72 13.29 -5.70
N LYS A 432 8.55 11.99 -5.95
CA LYS A 432 8.07 11.42 -7.22
C LYS A 432 6.57 11.70 -7.43
N GLU A 433 5.76 11.56 -6.39
CA GLU A 433 4.33 11.91 -6.44
C GLU A 433 4.12 13.42 -6.53
N THR A 434 4.92 14.22 -5.82
CA THR A 434 4.82 15.69 -5.86
C THR A 434 5.30 16.28 -7.20
N SER A 435 6.23 15.63 -7.90
CA SER A 435 6.78 16.12 -9.18
C SER A 435 5.97 15.71 -10.42
N VAL A 436 5.12 14.69 -10.33
CA VAL A 436 4.18 14.31 -11.39
C VAL A 436 2.98 15.27 -11.45
N THR A 437 2.57 15.86 -10.32
CA THR A 437 1.50 16.89 -10.25
C THR A 437 1.97 18.30 -10.60
N LEU A 438 3.27 18.60 -10.53
CA LEU A 438 3.84 19.93 -10.82
C LEU A 438 4.11 20.23 -12.31
N ARG A 439 3.72 19.37 -13.26
CA ARG A 439 4.04 19.52 -14.70
C ARG A 439 2.86 19.80 -15.63
N LYS A 440 1.68 20.12 -15.10
CA LYS A 440 0.65 20.84 -15.86
C LYS A 440 0.71 22.30 -15.41
N ASP A 441 0.87 23.21 -16.35
CA ASP A 441 0.80 24.67 -16.21
C ASP A 441 2.11 25.42 -15.98
N GLN A 442 2.96 25.47 -17.01
CA GLN A 442 3.59 26.74 -17.43
C GLN A 442 3.56 26.91 -18.97
N SER A 443 3.47 28.17 -19.39
CA SER A 443 2.72 28.72 -20.52
C SER A 443 3.40 28.79 -21.90
N THR A 444 2.55 29.16 -22.87
CA THR A 444 2.73 29.50 -24.28
C THR A 444 3.72 30.63 -24.65
N GLN A 445 4.21 30.51 -25.90
CA GLN A 445 4.80 31.48 -26.86
C GLN A 445 6.31 31.81 -26.76
N SER A 446 7.17 30.95 -27.34
CA SER A 446 7.79 31.13 -28.68
C SER A 446 8.86 30.04 -28.91
N ILE A 447 8.76 29.32 -30.03
CA ILE A 447 9.52 28.11 -30.44
C ILE A 447 9.33 26.98 -29.42
N ASP A 448 8.41 26.05 -29.71
CA ASP A 448 8.10 24.92 -28.84
C ASP A 448 9.38 24.11 -28.52
N PRO A 449 9.87 24.09 -27.27
CA PRO A 449 10.88 23.14 -26.87
C PRO A 449 10.28 21.72 -26.89
N PRO A 450 11.10 20.66 -27.06
CA PRO A 450 10.62 19.28 -27.01
C PRO A 450 9.89 19.02 -25.68
N LYS A 451 8.64 18.57 -25.77
CA LYS A 451 7.74 18.22 -24.66
C LYS A 451 7.97 16.77 -24.19
N GLY A 452 8.56 15.90 -25.02
CA GLY A 452 9.01 14.54 -24.71
C GLY A 452 10.55 14.39 -24.64
N PRO A 453 11.07 13.25 -24.14
CA PRO A 453 12.51 12.99 -24.11
C PRO A 453 13.08 12.94 -25.53
N VAL A 454 14.21 13.62 -25.75
CA VAL A 454 14.88 13.72 -27.05
C VAL A 454 15.89 12.60 -27.22
N TYR A 455 15.83 11.95 -28.36
CA TYR A 455 16.74 10.90 -28.82
C TYR A 455 17.43 11.36 -30.10
N VAL A 456 18.55 10.71 -30.41
CA VAL A 456 19.38 10.93 -31.58
C VAL A 456 19.43 9.62 -32.36
N ALA A 457 19.18 9.69 -33.66
CA ALA A 457 19.31 8.56 -34.56
C ALA A 457 20.77 8.06 -34.61
N LYS A 458 20.97 6.74 -34.48
CA LYS A 458 22.29 6.10 -34.54
C LYS A 458 22.78 5.86 -35.97
N TYR A 459 21.86 5.80 -36.93
CA TYR A 459 22.14 5.53 -38.34
C TYR A 459 20.96 5.99 -39.20
N ASP A 460 21.21 6.15 -40.49
CA ASP A 460 20.18 6.38 -41.50
C ASP A 460 19.14 5.25 -41.52
N TYR A 461 17.87 5.62 -41.61
CA TYR A 461 16.77 4.68 -41.74
C TYR A 461 15.73 5.17 -42.75
N GLU A 462 15.36 4.31 -43.69
CA GLU A 462 14.26 4.53 -44.63
C GLU A 462 13.05 3.67 -44.25
N GLN A 463 11.88 4.31 -44.21
CA GLN A 463 10.61 3.68 -43.86
C GLN A 463 10.33 2.50 -44.81
N ARG A 464 9.92 1.37 -44.24
CA ARG A 464 9.45 0.18 -45.00
C ARG A 464 7.94 0.09 -45.03
N GLU A 465 7.28 0.70 -44.05
CA GLU A 465 5.83 0.79 -43.92
C GLU A 465 5.39 2.25 -43.86
N ALA A 466 4.16 2.53 -44.28
CA ALA A 466 3.64 3.90 -44.35
C ALA A 466 3.51 4.60 -42.98
N THR A 467 3.57 3.84 -41.89
CA THR A 467 3.48 4.33 -40.49
C THR A 467 4.84 4.63 -39.88
N GLN A 468 5.95 4.22 -40.50
CA GLN A 468 7.31 4.38 -39.98
C GLN A 468 7.88 5.74 -40.37
N LEU A 469 8.74 6.32 -39.53
CA LEU A 469 9.43 7.57 -39.82
C LEU A 469 10.77 7.29 -40.49
N SER A 470 11.09 8.01 -41.58
CA SER A 470 12.44 8.02 -42.15
C SER A 470 13.28 9.10 -41.49
N PHE A 471 14.54 8.81 -41.17
CA PHE A 471 15.44 9.74 -40.46
C PHE A 471 16.90 9.50 -40.82
N LYS A 472 17.75 10.51 -40.59
CA LYS A 472 19.19 10.49 -40.85
C LYS A 472 20.01 10.31 -39.58
N GLU A 473 21.20 9.72 -39.70
CA GLU A 473 22.14 9.62 -38.57
C GLU A 473 22.38 11.00 -37.94
N GLY A 474 22.29 11.07 -36.61
CA GLY A 474 22.46 12.32 -35.87
C GLY A 474 21.21 13.19 -35.74
N GLU A 475 20.11 12.86 -36.43
CA GLU A 475 18.84 13.58 -36.36
C GLU A 475 18.21 13.46 -34.97
N LYS A 476 17.67 14.58 -34.44
CA LYS A 476 17.01 14.63 -33.13
C LYS A 476 15.53 14.28 -33.26
N LEU A 477 15.07 13.34 -32.45
CA LEU A 477 13.74 12.78 -32.44
C LEU A 477 13.12 12.94 -31.05
N GLU A 478 11.97 13.58 -30.96
CA GLU A 478 11.17 13.66 -29.74
C GLU A 478 10.29 12.41 -29.63
N ILE A 479 10.41 11.66 -28.54
CA ILE A 479 9.54 10.51 -28.29
C ILE A 479 8.24 10.98 -27.65
N LYS A 480 7.12 10.58 -28.25
CA LYS A 480 5.76 10.88 -27.77
C LYS A 480 5.12 9.71 -27.03
N GLU A 481 5.25 8.50 -27.57
CA GLU A 481 4.67 7.29 -26.99
C GLU A 481 5.69 6.14 -27.06
N GLU A 482 5.84 5.41 -25.97
CA GLU A 482 6.65 4.19 -25.91
C GLU A 482 5.72 2.97 -25.96
N HIS A 483 5.99 2.06 -26.90
CA HIS A 483 5.21 0.83 -27.08
C HIS A 483 6.02 -0.44 -26.77
N THR A 484 5.31 -1.48 -26.32
CA THR A 484 5.90 -2.79 -25.92
C THR A 484 6.59 -3.56 -27.04
N ASP A 485 6.24 -3.30 -28.30
CA ASP A 485 6.79 -3.98 -29.47
C ASP A 485 8.14 -3.42 -29.94
N GLY A 486 8.61 -2.34 -29.31
CA GLY A 486 9.87 -1.67 -29.63
C GLY A 486 9.75 -0.57 -30.69
N TRP A 487 8.58 -0.35 -31.29
CA TRP A 487 8.32 0.72 -32.25
C TRP A 487 7.63 1.88 -31.55
N TRP A 488 8.35 2.97 -31.31
CA TRP A 488 7.86 4.12 -30.55
C TRP A 488 7.37 5.22 -31.47
N LEU A 489 6.33 5.94 -31.07
CA LEU A 489 5.89 7.11 -31.82
C LEU A 489 6.85 8.26 -31.56
N ALA A 490 7.49 8.75 -32.62
CA ALA A 490 8.45 9.84 -32.55
C ALA A 490 8.07 10.97 -33.51
N ARG A 491 8.45 12.19 -33.15
CA ARG A 491 8.43 13.38 -34.01
C ARG A 491 9.86 13.78 -34.34
N SER A 492 10.18 13.90 -35.63
CA SER A 492 11.44 14.49 -36.06
C SER A 492 11.45 15.97 -35.70
N LEU A 493 12.50 16.43 -35.01
CA LEU A 493 12.68 17.86 -34.70
C LEU A 493 13.18 18.66 -35.90
N ASP A 494 13.73 17.99 -36.91
CA ASP A 494 14.25 18.63 -38.13
C ASP A 494 13.16 18.79 -39.20
N THR A 495 12.30 17.77 -39.35
CA THR A 495 11.27 17.72 -40.40
C THR A 495 9.84 17.92 -39.89
N GLU A 496 9.64 17.92 -38.57
CA GLU A 496 8.34 17.93 -37.88
C GLU A 496 7.41 16.75 -38.22
N GLN A 497 7.88 15.76 -38.99
CA GLN A 497 7.09 14.58 -39.32
C GLN A 497 7.01 13.61 -38.14
N GLU A 498 5.87 12.95 -38.04
CA GLU A 498 5.59 11.95 -37.02
C GLU A 498 5.50 10.56 -37.63
N GLY A 499 6.03 9.57 -36.94
CA GLY A 499 5.94 8.17 -37.32
C GLY A 499 6.64 7.25 -36.34
N SER A 500 6.49 5.96 -36.54
CA SER A 500 7.07 4.93 -35.68
C SER A 500 8.57 4.77 -35.92
N VAL A 501 9.35 4.69 -34.85
CA VAL A 501 10.80 4.50 -34.85
C VAL A 501 11.17 3.36 -33.93
N HIS A 502 12.03 2.45 -34.40
CA HIS A 502 12.48 1.32 -33.58
C HIS A 502 13.53 1.76 -32.54
N ILE A 503 13.37 1.30 -31.29
CA ILE A 503 14.25 1.65 -30.16
C ILE A 503 15.74 1.39 -30.44
N ASP A 504 16.07 0.34 -31.20
CA ASP A 504 17.47 0.00 -31.50
C ASP A 504 18.16 1.04 -32.39
N HIS A 505 17.39 1.82 -33.14
CA HIS A 505 17.88 2.80 -34.10
C HIS A 505 18.18 4.16 -33.46
N ILE A 506 17.82 4.35 -32.19
CA ILE A 506 17.90 5.63 -31.48
C ILE A 506 18.66 5.52 -30.16
N LYS A 507 19.27 6.62 -29.72
CA LYS A 507 19.92 6.76 -28.40
C LYS A 507 19.48 8.07 -27.74
N LYS A 508 19.30 8.11 -26.43
CA LYS A 508 18.92 9.37 -25.75
C LYS A 508 20.00 10.44 -25.97
N ASP A 509 19.59 11.69 -26.23
CA ASP A 509 20.50 12.81 -26.47
C ASP A 509 21.37 13.10 -25.23
N GLU A 510 22.68 13.29 -25.43
CA GLU A 510 23.63 13.58 -24.34
C GLU A 510 23.46 14.99 -23.78
N GLU A 511 22.98 15.92 -24.62
CA GLU A 511 22.71 17.33 -24.27
C GLU A 511 21.31 17.55 -23.67
N SER A 512 20.48 16.51 -23.55
CA SER A 512 19.16 16.67 -22.91
C SER A 512 19.36 17.08 -21.45
N GLU A 513 18.71 18.17 -21.02
CA GLU A 513 18.76 18.62 -19.62
C GLU A 513 18.48 17.46 -18.66
N LEU A 514 19.32 17.34 -17.63
CA LEU A 514 19.19 16.30 -16.61
C LEU A 514 17.86 16.50 -15.86
N SER A 515 16.84 15.76 -16.29
CA SER A 515 15.52 15.90 -15.69
C SER A 515 15.54 15.46 -14.22
N THR A 516 14.64 16.04 -13.41
CA THR A 516 14.47 15.64 -12.00
C THR A 516 14.21 14.14 -11.87
N LEU A 517 13.43 13.56 -12.79
CA LEU A 517 13.10 12.14 -12.79
C LEU A 517 14.34 11.28 -13.05
N GLU A 518 15.12 11.61 -14.09
CA GLU A 518 16.37 10.93 -14.41
C GLU A 518 17.39 11.05 -13.27
N SER A 519 17.47 12.22 -12.64
CA SER A 519 18.34 12.44 -11.48
C SER A 519 18.01 11.51 -10.31
N LEU A 520 16.72 11.26 -10.08
CA LEU A 520 16.23 10.38 -9.02
C LEU A 520 16.41 8.90 -9.38
N GLU A 521 16.20 8.52 -10.64
CA GLU A 521 16.46 7.15 -11.13
C GLU A 521 17.94 6.79 -10.99
N LEU A 522 18.84 7.68 -11.43
CA LEU A 522 20.27 7.50 -11.30
C LEU A 522 20.72 7.52 -9.83
N PHE A 523 20.08 8.32 -8.97
CA PHE A 523 20.35 8.29 -7.52
C PHE A 523 19.96 6.96 -6.91
N TYR A 524 18.76 6.48 -7.20
CA TYR A 524 18.28 5.20 -6.70
C TYR A 524 19.19 4.05 -7.16
N TYR A 525 19.53 4.01 -8.45
CA TYR A 525 20.49 3.06 -9.01
C TYR A 525 21.84 3.13 -8.28
N ALA A 526 22.39 4.34 -8.13
CA ALA A 526 23.68 4.53 -7.49
C ALA A 526 23.71 4.10 -6.01
N MET A 527 22.62 4.30 -5.27
CA MET A 527 22.55 3.97 -3.84
C MET A 527 22.25 2.48 -3.59
N THR A 528 21.34 1.88 -4.36
CA THR A 528 20.89 0.49 -4.15
C THR A 528 21.80 -0.55 -4.79
N GLU A 529 22.41 -0.22 -5.93
CA GLU A 529 23.25 -1.17 -6.66
C GLU A 529 24.71 -1.09 -6.25
N ASN A 530 25.45 -2.19 -6.40
CA ASN A 530 26.88 -2.21 -6.13
C ASN A 530 27.66 -1.54 -7.28
N VAL A 531 27.52 -0.21 -7.39
CA VAL A 531 28.15 0.59 -8.43
C VAL A 531 29.64 0.71 -8.14
N ASP A 532 30.45 0.06 -8.98
CA ASP A 532 31.91 0.17 -8.92
C ASP A 532 32.41 1.49 -9.52
N ILE A 533 32.09 2.58 -8.83
CA ILE A 533 32.57 3.93 -9.14
C ILE A 533 33.07 4.56 -7.82
N PRO A 534 34.36 4.92 -7.69
CA PRO A 534 34.95 5.37 -6.44
C PRO A 534 34.22 6.55 -5.77
N LYS A 535 33.85 7.57 -6.55
CA LYS A 535 33.12 8.75 -6.04
C LYS A 535 31.71 8.43 -5.55
N ILE A 536 31.07 7.39 -6.11
CA ILE A 536 29.75 6.92 -5.64
C ILE A 536 29.89 6.12 -4.35
N LYS A 537 30.94 5.30 -4.22
CA LYS A 537 31.26 4.58 -2.98
C LYS A 537 31.51 5.55 -1.82
N GLU A 538 32.19 6.67 -2.08
CA GLU A 538 32.41 7.75 -1.10
C GLU A 538 31.09 8.39 -0.65
N ILE A 539 30.15 8.65 -1.58
CA ILE A 539 28.81 9.15 -1.23
C ILE A 539 28.04 8.14 -0.38
N LYS A 540 28.13 6.83 -0.66
CA LYS A 540 27.46 5.81 0.18
C LYS A 540 27.94 5.81 1.62
N THR A 541 29.20 6.19 1.86
CA THR A 541 29.77 6.31 3.21
C THR A 541 29.42 7.60 3.94
N SER A 542 28.75 8.56 3.28
CA SER A 542 28.32 9.84 3.88
C SER A 542 27.00 9.72 4.66
N SER A 543 26.65 10.74 5.45
CA SER A 543 25.40 10.81 6.24
C SER A 543 24.15 10.70 5.36
N ASN A 544 23.14 9.95 5.80
CA ASN A 544 21.85 9.76 5.08
C ASN A 544 21.19 11.08 4.67
N VAL A 545 21.39 12.15 5.45
CA VAL A 545 20.78 13.47 5.21
C VAL A 545 21.41 14.22 4.03
N GLU A 546 22.68 13.96 3.72
CA GLU A 546 23.47 14.71 2.72
C GLU A 546 23.71 13.92 1.42
N ARG A 547 23.45 12.60 1.41
CA ARG A 547 23.72 11.73 0.25
C ARG A 547 23.08 12.22 -1.05
N ALA A 548 21.80 12.61 -1.00
CA ALA A 548 21.06 13.03 -2.17
C ALA A 548 21.58 14.36 -2.73
N SER A 549 21.89 15.33 -1.87
CA SER A 549 22.42 16.63 -2.29
C SER A 549 23.84 16.52 -2.83
N LEU A 550 24.70 15.71 -2.19
CA LEU A 550 26.05 15.41 -2.66
C LEU A 550 26.04 14.69 -4.01
N PHE A 551 25.15 13.70 -4.18
CA PHE A 551 24.98 13.00 -5.45
C PHE A 551 24.50 13.93 -6.57
N LEU A 552 23.45 14.71 -6.32
CA LEU A 552 22.91 15.67 -7.29
C LEU A 552 23.93 16.72 -7.70
N SER A 553 24.71 17.24 -6.75
CA SER A 553 25.81 18.17 -7.03
C SER A 553 26.89 17.51 -7.88
N LEU A 554 27.25 16.26 -7.57
CA LEU A 554 28.30 15.54 -8.26
C LEU A 554 27.94 15.23 -9.72
N ILE A 555 26.72 14.77 -10.01
CA ILE A 555 26.29 14.45 -11.37
C ILE A 555 26.06 15.71 -12.22
N LYS A 556 25.66 16.83 -11.60
CA LYS A 556 25.53 18.12 -12.29
C LYS A 556 26.88 18.72 -12.69
N GLN A 557 27.92 18.47 -11.90
CA GLN A 557 29.26 19.01 -12.14
C GLN A 557 30.16 18.08 -12.98
N ASN A 558 29.76 16.83 -13.19
CA ASN A 558 30.58 15.81 -13.84
C ASN A 558 29.79 15.03 -14.90
N SER A 559 29.77 15.57 -16.13
CA SER A 559 29.10 14.97 -17.28
C SER A 559 29.65 13.58 -17.65
N VAL A 560 30.93 13.31 -17.41
CA VAL A 560 31.55 11.99 -17.65
C VAL A 560 30.99 10.95 -16.69
N LEU A 561 30.89 11.29 -15.40
CA LEU A 561 30.28 10.41 -14.40
C LEU A 561 28.80 10.18 -14.68
N LEU A 562 28.07 11.24 -15.07
CA LEU A 562 26.67 11.15 -15.45
C LEU A 562 26.48 10.14 -16.61
N ASN A 563 27.31 10.22 -17.65
CA ASN A 563 27.24 9.30 -18.77
C ASN A 563 27.62 7.87 -18.37
N GLN A 564 28.63 7.69 -17.51
CA GLN A 564 28.97 6.36 -16.97
C GLN A 564 27.83 5.74 -16.15
N LEU A 565 27.10 6.55 -15.37
CA LEU A 565 25.93 6.08 -14.63
C LEU A 565 24.76 5.75 -15.58
N ARG A 566 24.52 6.57 -16.61
CA ARG A 566 23.50 6.32 -17.64
C ARG A 566 23.77 5.02 -18.41
N GLU A 567 25.02 4.74 -18.78
CA GLU A 567 25.38 3.48 -19.46
C GLU A 567 25.19 2.28 -18.53
N LYS A 568 25.71 2.35 -17.29
CA LYS A 568 25.56 1.26 -16.32
C LYS A 568 24.12 1.02 -15.86
N GLU A 569 23.28 2.05 -15.80
CA GLU A 569 21.84 1.93 -15.54
C GLU A 569 21.13 1.26 -16.73
N ARG A 570 21.47 1.65 -17.98
CA ARG A 570 20.89 1.05 -19.21
C ARG A 570 21.23 -0.42 -19.39
N GLU A 571 22.43 -0.83 -18.99
CA GLU A 571 22.82 -2.24 -18.99
C GLU A 571 21.98 -3.09 -18.01
N LYS A 572 21.30 -2.44 -17.04
CA LYS A 572 20.39 -3.12 -16.12
C LYS A 572 18.97 -3.15 -16.69
N THR A 573 18.54 -4.31 -17.16
CA THR A 573 17.13 -4.54 -17.50
C THR A 573 16.25 -4.31 -16.27
N LYS A 574 15.38 -3.28 -16.30
CA LYS A 574 14.38 -3.04 -15.26
C LYS A 574 13.45 -4.26 -15.17
N ALA A 575 13.19 -4.74 -13.95
CA ALA A 575 12.37 -5.94 -13.74
C ALA A 575 10.92 -5.75 -14.19
N ILE A 576 10.40 -4.52 -14.08
CA ILE A 576 9.12 -4.10 -14.63
C ILE A 576 9.39 -2.87 -15.50
N ARG A 577 8.84 -2.86 -16.71
CA ARG A 577 8.82 -1.69 -17.59
C ARG A 577 7.40 -1.47 -18.11
N TRP A 578 6.85 -0.30 -17.81
CA TRP A 578 5.57 0.16 -18.32
C TRP A 578 5.77 0.87 -19.66
N TYR A 579 4.80 0.69 -20.53
CA TYR A 579 4.66 1.32 -21.83
C TYR A 579 3.23 1.86 -21.94
N ASP A 580 2.97 2.74 -22.89
CA ASP A 580 1.65 3.35 -23.06
C ASP A 580 0.57 2.31 -23.42
N ASP A 581 0.96 1.22 -24.07
CA ASP A 581 0.10 0.13 -24.53
C ASP A 581 0.15 -1.13 -23.64
N GLY A 582 1.03 -1.18 -22.64
CA GLY A 582 1.32 -2.45 -21.98
C GLY A 582 2.44 -2.47 -20.94
N VAL A 583 2.82 -3.68 -20.54
CA VAL A 583 3.87 -3.91 -19.54
C VAL A 583 4.77 -5.07 -19.94
N GLN A 584 6.07 -4.89 -19.71
CA GLN A 584 7.09 -5.94 -19.84
C GLN A 584 7.66 -6.27 -18.46
N LEU A 585 7.69 -7.57 -18.16
CA LEU A 585 8.21 -8.14 -16.93
C LEU A 585 9.46 -8.95 -17.27
N THR A 586 10.61 -8.55 -16.76
CA THR A 586 11.89 -9.23 -17.01
C THR A 586 12.42 -9.80 -15.69
N SER A 587 12.38 -11.12 -15.55
CA SER A 587 12.76 -11.82 -14.31
C SER A 587 12.12 -11.18 -13.04
N PRO A 588 10.80 -10.89 -13.02
CA PRO A 588 10.18 -10.19 -11.91
C PRO A 588 10.15 -11.07 -10.66
N SER A 589 10.10 -10.46 -9.48
CA SER A 589 9.71 -11.17 -8.25
C SER A 589 8.18 -11.34 -8.16
N LEU A 590 7.71 -12.21 -7.26
CA LEU A 590 6.28 -12.40 -7.03
C LEU A 590 5.58 -11.12 -6.54
N ILE A 591 6.27 -10.32 -5.70
CA ILE A 591 5.76 -9.03 -5.20
C ILE A 591 5.57 -8.05 -6.36
N GLN A 592 6.58 -7.97 -7.24
CA GLN A 592 6.53 -7.14 -8.44
C GLN A 592 5.39 -7.56 -9.38
N CYS A 593 5.09 -8.85 -9.47
CA CYS A 593 3.94 -9.35 -10.22
C CYS A 593 2.61 -8.87 -9.60
N GLN A 594 2.47 -8.92 -8.27
CA GLN A 594 1.27 -8.45 -7.58
C GLN A 594 1.06 -6.93 -7.72
N GLU A 595 2.15 -6.17 -7.65
CA GLU A 595 2.14 -4.73 -7.90
C GLU A 595 1.63 -4.43 -9.31
N VAL A 596 2.18 -5.10 -10.32
CA VAL A 596 1.74 -4.94 -11.72
C VAL A 596 0.27 -5.27 -11.87
N ILE A 597 -0.20 -6.37 -11.28
CA ILE A 597 -1.62 -6.78 -11.30
C ILE A 597 -2.52 -5.66 -10.76
N SER A 598 -2.13 -5.02 -9.65
CA SER A 598 -2.94 -3.94 -9.06
C SER A 598 -2.97 -2.66 -9.89
N LEU A 599 -2.01 -2.48 -10.80
CA LEU A 599 -1.85 -1.29 -11.63
C LEU A 599 -2.32 -1.49 -13.08
N LEU A 600 -2.73 -2.70 -13.46
CA LEU A 600 -3.28 -2.95 -14.79
C LEU A 600 -4.59 -2.16 -14.97
N THR A 601 -4.67 -1.41 -16.07
CA THR A 601 -5.84 -0.63 -16.47
C THR A 601 -6.30 -1.07 -17.85
N TYR A 602 -7.40 -0.50 -18.35
CA TYR A 602 -7.89 -0.76 -19.71
C TYR A 602 -6.90 -0.39 -20.83
N LYS A 603 -5.87 0.41 -20.54
CA LYS A 603 -4.85 0.82 -21.52
C LYS A 603 -3.80 -0.26 -21.77
N HIS A 604 -3.56 -1.15 -20.80
CA HIS A 604 -2.48 -2.13 -20.86
C HIS A 604 -2.95 -3.41 -21.59
N MET A 605 -3.04 -3.33 -22.91
CA MET A 605 -3.50 -4.43 -23.77
C MET A 605 -2.40 -5.46 -24.06
N ASN A 606 -1.14 -5.08 -23.88
CA ASN A 606 0.03 -5.88 -24.25
C ASN A 606 0.82 -6.28 -23.01
N ILE A 607 0.95 -7.58 -22.76
CA ILE A 607 1.70 -8.12 -21.62
C ILE A 607 2.86 -8.97 -22.13
N SER A 608 4.09 -8.70 -21.68
CA SER A 608 5.25 -9.53 -22.00
C SER A 608 5.97 -10.02 -20.74
N ILE A 609 6.26 -11.31 -20.67
CA ILE A 609 7.05 -11.95 -19.64
C ILE A 609 8.35 -12.47 -20.27
N ILE A 610 9.49 -12.06 -19.74
CA ILE A 610 10.82 -12.33 -20.29
C ILE A 610 11.70 -12.92 -19.18
N LYS A 611 12.48 -13.97 -19.48
CA LYS A 611 13.50 -14.55 -18.58
C LYS A 611 12.98 -14.84 -17.16
N SER A 612 11.78 -15.40 -17.04
CA SER A 612 11.09 -15.61 -15.77
C SER A 612 11.14 -17.07 -15.32
N SER A 613 10.69 -17.37 -14.11
CA SER A 613 10.49 -18.75 -13.66
C SER A 613 9.11 -19.28 -14.12
N PRO A 614 8.97 -20.60 -14.32
CA PRO A 614 7.65 -21.20 -14.62
C PRO A 614 6.61 -20.91 -13.54
N ASP A 615 7.01 -20.84 -12.27
CA ASP A 615 6.09 -20.51 -11.16
C ASP A 615 5.49 -19.11 -11.31
N ILE A 616 6.29 -18.13 -11.74
CA ILE A 616 5.81 -16.77 -12.00
C ILE A 616 4.78 -16.79 -13.13
N VAL A 617 5.06 -17.52 -14.21
CA VAL A 617 4.13 -17.65 -15.34
C VAL A 617 2.82 -18.30 -14.87
N LEU A 618 2.89 -19.40 -14.11
CA LEU A 618 1.71 -20.07 -13.56
C LEU A 618 0.82 -19.14 -12.73
N ASN A 619 1.44 -18.27 -11.92
CA ASN A 619 0.70 -17.30 -11.11
C ASN A 619 0.08 -16.17 -11.95
N LEU A 620 0.76 -15.73 -13.01
CA LEU A 620 0.28 -14.63 -13.86
C LEU A 620 -0.76 -15.06 -14.89
N LEU A 621 -0.73 -16.31 -15.36
CA LEU A 621 -1.62 -16.81 -16.41
C LEU A 621 -3.11 -16.54 -16.15
N PRO A 622 -3.69 -16.85 -14.97
CA PRO A 622 -5.11 -16.58 -14.71
C PRO A 622 -5.44 -15.09 -14.82
N VAL A 623 -4.58 -14.23 -14.27
CA VAL A 623 -4.83 -12.79 -14.24
C VAL A 623 -4.74 -12.19 -15.64
N VAL A 624 -3.74 -12.61 -16.43
CA VAL A 624 -3.55 -12.11 -17.79
C VAL A 624 -4.65 -12.61 -18.72
N LEU A 625 -5.02 -13.89 -18.64
CA LEU A 625 -5.97 -14.52 -19.57
C LEU A 625 -7.44 -14.39 -19.15
N GLN A 626 -7.75 -14.01 -17.91
CA GLN A 626 -9.13 -13.63 -17.53
C GLN A 626 -9.38 -12.14 -17.74
N ASN A 627 -8.33 -11.34 -17.96
CA ASN A 627 -8.49 -9.93 -18.26
C ASN A 627 -9.00 -9.74 -19.70
N GLU A 628 -10.23 -9.25 -19.81
CA GLU A 628 -10.91 -9.02 -21.09
C GLU A 628 -10.26 -7.95 -21.98
N LYS A 629 -9.28 -7.19 -21.45
CA LYS A 629 -8.59 -6.12 -22.18
C LYS A 629 -7.24 -6.54 -22.76
N VAL A 630 -6.65 -7.62 -22.27
CA VAL A 630 -5.38 -8.13 -22.80
C VAL A 630 -5.62 -8.76 -24.16
N THR A 631 -5.00 -8.19 -25.20
CA THR A 631 -5.13 -8.68 -26.58
C THR A 631 -3.83 -9.29 -27.11
N TYR A 632 -2.69 -8.98 -26.50
CA TYR A 632 -1.39 -9.53 -26.86
C TYR A 632 -0.67 -10.06 -25.62
N PHE A 633 -0.23 -11.32 -25.68
CA PHE A 633 0.53 -11.94 -24.61
C PHE A 633 1.77 -12.63 -25.17
N LYS A 634 2.93 -12.25 -24.65
CA LYS A 634 4.23 -12.80 -25.05
C LYS A 634 4.96 -13.38 -23.86
N ILE A 635 5.41 -14.63 -23.98
CA ILE A 635 6.35 -15.26 -23.06
C ILE A 635 7.65 -15.49 -23.84
N GLN A 636 8.77 -15.05 -23.28
CA GLN A 636 10.08 -15.15 -23.91
C GLN A 636 11.14 -15.68 -22.94
N ASP A 637 12.04 -16.53 -23.43
CA ASP A 637 13.23 -17.00 -22.70
C ASP A 637 12.87 -17.59 -21.32
N THR A 638 11.72 -18.25 -21.23
CA THR A 638 11.15 -18.77 -19.97
C THR A 638 10.72 -20.21 -20.20
N GLN A 639 11.34 -21.16 -19.48
CA GLN A 639 11.06 -22.58 -19.64
C GLN A 639 9.67 -22.92 -19.09
N LEU A 640 8.73 -23.27 -19.97
CA LEU A 640 7.37 -23.63 -19.56
C LEU A 640 7.30 -25.11 -19.22
N THR A 641 6.88 -25.42 -17.99
CA THR A 641 6.60 -26.80 -17.56
C THR A 641 5.28 -27.29 -18.16
N GLN A 642 5.04 -28.60 -18.11
CA GLN A 642 3.76 -29.16 -18.54
C GLN A 642 2.56 -28.56 -17.77
N ASP A 643 2.74 -28.18 -16.50
CA ASP A 643 1.70 -27.51 -15.72
C ASP A 643 1.40 -26.12 -16.28
N CYS A 644 2.43 -25.37 -16.70
CA CYS A 644 2.25 -24.07 -17.36
C CYS A 644 1.43 -24.24 -18.64
N ILE A 645 1.78 -25.23 -19.48
CA ILE A 645 1.08 -25.51 -20.74
C ILE A 645 -0.37 -25.94 -20.48
N SER A 646 -0.60 -26.80 -19.49
CA SER A 646 -1.95 -27.29 -19.15
C SER A 646 -2.84 -26.15 -18.64
N SER A 647 -2.29 -25.26 -17.80
CA SER A 647 -2.98 -24.07 -17.31
C SER A 647 -3.27 -23.06 -18.42
N LEU A 648 -2.29 -22.79 -19.29
CA LEU A 648 -2.44 -21.96 -20.49
C LEU A 648 -3.55 -22.50 -21.39
N CYS A 649 -3.55 -23.80 -21.70
CA CYS A 649 -4.57 -24.46 -22.51
C CYS A 649 -5.97 -24.34 -21.89
N ASN A 650 -6.11 -24.59 -20.58
CA ASN A 650 -7.40 -24.47 -19.89
C ASN A 650 -7.95 -23.04 -19.95
N LEU A 651 -7.11 -22.04 -19.71
CA LEU A 651 -7.50 -20.63 -19.72
C LEU A 651 -7.79 -20.12 -21.15
N LEU A 652 -7.01 -20.56 -22.14
CA LEU A 652 -7.22 -20.22 -23.55
C LEU A 652 -8.55 -20.77 -24.08
N ALA A 653 -9.01 -21.94 -23.61
CA ALA A 653 -10.23 -22.56 -24.11
C ALA A 653 -11.46 -21.64 -24.03
N ASN A 654 -11.53 -20.79 -23.00
CA ASN A 654 -12.65 -19.88 -22.77
C ASN A 654 -12.28 -18.39 -22.94
N ASN A 655 -11.03 -18.08 -23.27
CA ASN A 655 -10.60 -16.70 -23.43
C ASN A 655 -11.21 -16.07 -24.70
N LYS A 656 -11.79 -14.86 -24.55
CA LYS A 656 -12.45 -14.10 -25.62
C LYS A 656 -11.80 -12.75 -25.94
N SER A 657 -10.64 -12.46 -25.35
CA SER A 657 -9.93 -11.18 -25.51
C SER A 657 -8.61 -11.30 -26.26
N LEU A 658 -7.89 -12.41 -26.10
CA LEU A 658 -6.54 -12.57 -26.60
C LEU A 658 -6.54 -12.80 -28.11
N LEU A 659 -5.91 -11.87 -28.83
CA LEU A 659 -5.77 -11.91 -30.29
C LEU A 659 -4.40 -12.47 -30.72
N ALA A 660 -3.38 -12.36 -29.88
CA ALA A 660 -2.02 -12.79 -30.21
C ALA A 660 -1.31 -13.46 -29.02
N LEU A 661 -0.76 -14.66 -29.27
CA LEU A 661 0.01 -15.44 -28.31
C LEU A 661 1.38 -15.79 -28.88
N HIS A 662 2.44 -15.29 -28.25
CA HIS A 662 3.81 -15.54 -28.67
C HIS A 662 4.56 -16.30 -27.59
N LEU A 663 5.01 -17.52 -27.91
CA LEU A 663 5.83 -18.37 -27.03
C LEU A 663 7.22 -18.48 -27.66
N THR A 664 8.16 -17.63 -27.22
CA THR A 664 9.48 -17.52 -27.82
C THR A 664 10.55 -18.15 -26.94
N ASN A 665 11.29 -19.14 -27.45
CA ASN A 665 12.36 -19.80 -26.68
C ASN A 665 11.88 -20.24 -25.28
N CYS A 666 10.76 -20.96 -25.25
CA CYS A 666 10.05 -21.37 -24.04
C CYS A 666 10.21 -22.86 -23.73
N SER A 667 11.14 -23.55 -24.41
CA SER A 667 11.30 -25.00 -24.38
C SER A 667 10.03 -25.77 -24.77
N ILE A 668 9.25 -25.24 -25.72
CA ILE A 668 8.05 -25.91 -26.24
C ILE A 668 8.47 -27.13 -27.06
N ASP A 669 7.92 -28.30 -26.74
CA ASP A 669 8.13 -29.56 -27.45
C ASP A 669 6.90 -29.95 -28.29
N ASP A 670 7.01 -31.07 -29.02
CA ASP A 670 5.93 -31.56 -29.90
C ASP A 670 4.63 -31.86 -29.16
N LYS A 671 4.72 -32.31 -27.90
CA LYS A 671 3.54 -32.60 -27.08
C LYS A 671 2.82 -31.31 -26.68
N ALA A 672 3.57 -30.29 -26.26
CA ALA A 672 3.00 -28.98 -25.94
C ALA A 672 2.33 -28.33 -27.16
N VAL A 673 2.90 -28.47 -28.36
CA VAL A 673 2.24 -28.03 -29.61
C VAL A 673 0.92 -28.79 -29.83
N ALA A 674 0.90 -30.11 -29.62
CA ALA A 674 -0.33 -30.90 -29.73
C ALA A 674 -1.41 -30.45 -28.72
N ASP A 675 -1.02 -30.18 -27.47
CA ASP A 675 -1.92 -29.71 -26.41
C ASP A 675 -2.54 -28.34 -26.78
N VAL A 676 -1.71 -27.37 -27.19
CA VAL A 676 -2.17 -26.02 -27.58
C VAL A 676 -3.05 -26.08 -28.83
N THR A 677 -2.63 -26.79 -29.87
CA THR A 677 -3.41 -26.93 -31.11
C THR A 677 -4.75 -27.61 -30.87
N SER A 678 -4.82 -28.62 -29.99
CA SER A 678 -6.07 -29.29 -29.62
C SER A 678 -7.13 -28.31 -29.08
N VAL A 679 -6.74 -27.44 -28.15
CA VAL A 679 -7.64 -26.42 -27.58
C VAL A 679 -8.06 -25.39 -28.62
N LEU A 680 -7.12 -24.90 -29.43
CA LEU A 680 -7.41 -23.90 -30.45
C LEU A 680 -8.32 -24.43 -31.56
N LYS A 681 -8.30 -25.74 -31.85
CA LYS A 681 -9.23 -26.37 -32.80
C LYS A 681 -10.66 -26.46 -32.27
N THR A 682 -10.83 -26.66 -30.96
CA THR A 682 -12.09 -27.16 -30.39
C THR A 682 -12.85 -26.14 -29.54
N HIS A 683 -12.15 -25.19 -28.93
CA HIS A 683 -12.74 -24.29 -27.94
C HIS A 683 -12.46 -22.80 -28.20
N ASN A 684 -11.25 -22.45 -28.69
CA ASN A 684 -10.89 -21.04 -28.92
C ASN A 684 -11.20 -20.58 -30.35
N ASP A 685 -11.96 -19.50 -30.46
CA ASP A 685 -12.42 -18.86 -31.70
C ASP A 685 -11.99 -17.38 -31.79
N THR A 686 -11.04 -16.95 -30.97
CA THR A 686 -10.67 -15.53 -30.83
C THR A 686 -9.23 -15.27 -31.29
N LEU A 687 -8.32 -16.22 -31.04
CA LEU A 687 -6.90 -16.05 -31.33
C LEU A 687 -6.65 -15.94 -32.83
N LYS A 688 -5.96 -14.86 -33.23
CA LYS A 688 -5.62 -14.55 -34.63
C LYS A 688 -4.15 -14.81 -34.96
N ARG A 689 -3.26 -14.66 -33.99
CA ARG A 689 -1.80 -14.78 -34.19
C ARG A 689 -1.19 -15.75 -33.19
N LEU A 690 -0.46 -16.74 -33.69
CA LEU A 690 0.23 -17.73 -32.89
C LEU A 690 1.70 -17.84 -33.33
N SER A 691 2.63 -17.74 -32.40
CA SER A 691 4.06 -17.85 -32.68
C SER A 691 4.75 -18.81 -31.71
N PHE A 692 5.48 -19.77 -32.27
CA PHE A 692 6.37 -20.68 -31.55
C PHE A 692 7.86 -20.37 -31.83
N PHE A 693 8.17 -19.09 -32.07
CA PHE A 693 9.51 -18.68 -32.50
C PHE A 693 10.64 -19.22 -31.60
N ASN A 694 11.71 -19.71 -32.21
CA ASN A 694 12.93 -20.16 -31.53
C ASN A 694 12.69 -21.26 -30.48
N ASN A 695 11.80 -22.23 -30.78
CA ASN A 695 11.62 -23.44 -29.98
C ASN A 695 12.17 -24.66 -30.73
N PRO A 696 13.46 -25.03 -30.53
CA PRO A 696 14.11 -26.08 -31.31
C PRO A 696 13.63 -27.50 -30.97
N LEU A 697 12.92 -27.70 -29.87
CA LEU A 697 12.33 -29.01 -29.50
C LEU A 697 11.09 -29.35 -30.33
N ILE A 698 10.52 -28.39 -31.07
CA ILE A 698 9.47 -28.63 -32.05
C ILE A 698 10.11 -29.25 -33.28
N SER A 699 9.74 -30.49 -33.57
CA SER A 699 10.26 -31.28 -34.68
C SER A 699 9.16 -31.60 -35.70
N SER A 700 9.48 -32.37 -36.74
CA SER A 700 8.49 -32.78 -37.75
C SER A 700 7.31 -33.59 -37.18
N PHE A 701 7.37 -34.09 -35.95
CA PHE A 701 6.20 -34.68 -35.27
C PHE A 701 5.06 -33.67 -35.07
N SER A 702 5.39 -32.39 -34.85
CA SER A 702 4.40 -31.31 -34.75
C SER A 702 3.70 -30.98 -36.07
N ALA A 703 4.26 -31.40 -37.22
CA ALA A 703 3.72 -31.05 -38.52
C ALA A 703 2.28 -31.52 -38.69
N GLN A 704 1.92 -32.69 -38.14
CA GLN A 704 0.55 -33.20 -38.15
C GLN A 704 -0.38 -32.36 -37.27
N SER A 705 0.03 -32.03 -36.04
CA SER A 705 -0.79 -31.22 -35.12
C SER A 705 -1.05 -29.81 -35.67
N LEU A 706 -0.02 -29.18 -36.27
CA LEU A 706 -0.14 -27.90 -36.95
C LEU A 706 -1.03 -27.99 -38.19
N SER A 707 -0.88 -29.04 -38.98
CA SER A 707 -1.73 -29.36 -40.14
C SER A 707 -3.22 -29.45 -39.76
N GLU A 708 -3.52 -30.16 -38.68
CA GLU A 708 -4.88 -30.26 -38.15
C GLU A 708 -5.41 -28.92 -37.63
N LEU A 709 -4.56 -28.09 -37.02
CA LEU A 709 -4.92 -26.74 -36.60
C LEU A 709 -5.36 -25.89 -37.80
N ILE A 710 -4.55 -25.87 -38.87
CA ILE A 710 -4.84 -25.11 -40.10
C ILE A 710 -6.15 -25.58 -40.74
N THR A 711 -6.44 -26.88 -40.68
CA THR A 711 -7.63 -27.44 -41.32
C THR A 711 -8.92 -27.09 -40.58
N ASN A 712 -8.87 -27.08 -39.24
CA ASN A 712 -10.09 -27.01 -38.40
C ASN A 712 -10.32 -25.65 -37.74
N ASN A 713 -9.28 -24.82 -37.59
CA ASN A 713 -9.42 -23.48 -37.02
C ASN A 713 -9.54 -22.42 -38.14
N SER A 714 -10.56 -21.55 -38.03
CA SER A 714 -10.85 -20.50 -39.01
C SER A 714 -10.43 -19.09 -38.56
N THR A 715 -9.84 -18.95 -37.38
CA THR A 715 -9.63 -17.66 -36.72
C THR A 715 -8.17 -17.22 -36.79
N ILE A 716 -7.24 -18.18 -36.80
CA ILE A 716 -5.81 -17.92 -36.94
C ILE A 716 -5.52 -17.44 -38.35
N THR A 717 -4.92 -16.25 -38.42
CA THR A 717 -4.56 -15.53 -39.64
C THR A 717 -3.04 -15.42 -39.80
N GLU A 718 -2.29 -15.43 -38.70
CA GLU A 718 -0.82 -15.43 -38.72
C GLU A 718 -0.24 -16.56 -37.86
N LEU A 719 0.64 -17.37 -38.45
CA LEU A 719 1.32 -18.47 -37.77
C LEU A 719 2.83 -18.37 -38.00
N SER A 720 3.62 -18.48 -36.93
CA SER A 720 5.09 -18.48 -37.00
C SER A 720 5.67 -19.73 -36.34
N ILE A 721 6.48 -20.46 -37.10
CA ILE A 721 7.24 -21.64 -36.63
C ILE A 721 8.74 -21.48 -36.90
N ARG A 722 9.20 -20.22 -36.98
CA ARG A 722 10.61 -19.88 -37.17
C ARG A 722 11.46 -20.40 -36.00
N GLY A 723 12.71 -20.77 -36.27
CA GLY A 723 13.63 -21.30 -35.27
C GLY A 723 13.20 -22.64 -34.65
N THR A 724 12.43 -23.45 -35.38
CA THR A 724 12.08 -24.83 -35.00
C THR A 724 12.94 -25.84 -35.75
N SER A 725 12.89 -27.10 -35.33
CA SER A 725 13.59 -28.23 -35.95
C SER A 725 12.70 -29.03 -36.92
N ILE A 726 11.60 -28.44 -37.40
CA ILE A 726 10.76 -29.05 -38.44
C ILE A 726 11.59 -29.16 -39.73
N SER A 727 11.63 -30.35 -40.32
CA SER A 727 12.32 -30.59 -41.59
C SER A 727 11.55 -29.97 -42.76
N SER A 728 12.23 -29.74 -43.90
CA SER A 728 11.56 -29.26 -45.11
C SER A 728 10.39 -30.16 -45.52
N ASP A 729 10.51 -31.49 -45.40
CA ASP A 729 9.38 -32.41 -45.65
C ASP A 729 8.18 -32.16 -44.71
N GLY A 730 8.45 -31.87 -43.44
CA GLY A 730 7.40 -31.48 -42.48
C GLY A 730 6.73 -30.16 -42.84
N ILE A 731 7.50 -29.18 -43.34
CA ILE A 731 6.95 -27.92 -43.86
C ILE A 731 6.07 -28.18 -45.09
N LEU A 732 6.52 -29.00 -46.03
CA LEU A 732 5.74 -29.34 -47.24
C LEU A 732 4.40 -30.02 -46.89
N LEU A 733 4.35 -30.83 -45.83
CA LEU A 733 3.10 -31.38 -45.30
C LEU A 733 2.14 -30.26 -44.87
N ILE A 734 2.63 -29.25 -44.14
CA ILE A 734 1.85 -28.10 -43.69
C ILE A 734 1.38 -27.26 -44.90
N LEU A 735 2.25 -27.04 -45.90
CA LEU A 735 1.91 -26.28 -47.12
C LEU A 735 0.75 -26.90 -47.90
N SER A 736 0.66 -28.24 -47.93
CA SER A 736 -0.43 -28.92 -48.63
C SER A 736 -1.82 -28.57 -48.08
N LEU A 737 -1.92 -28.20 -46.80
CA LEU A 737 -3.18 -27.81 -46.16
C LEU A 737 -3.41 -26.31 -46.17
N LEU A 738 -2.35 -25.51 -46.29
CA LEU A 738 -2.46 -24.07 -46.60
C LEU A 738 -3.16 -23.83 -47.93
N LEU A 739 -3.08 -24.76 -48.90
CA LEU A 739 -3.83 -24.67 -50.16
C LEU A 739 -5.35 -24.68 -49.96
N ILE A 740 -5.82 -25.35 -48.90
CA ILE A 740 -7.24 -25.52 -48.60
C ILE A 740 -7.73 -24.44 -47.64
N ASN A 741 -6.90 -24.03 -46.68
CA ASN A 741 -7.23 -22.99 -45.72
C ASN A 741 -7.00 -21.60 -46.34
N GLU A 742 -8.03 -20.76 -46.41
CA GLU A 742 -7.93 -19.37 -46.89
C GLU A 742 -7.70 -18.34 -45.76
N ASN A 743 -7.76 -18.77 -44.49
CA ASN A 743 -7.72 -17.86 -43.34
C ASN A 743 -6.30 -17.40 -42.99
N ILE A 744 -5.30 -18.28 -43.09
CA ILE A 744 -3.90 -17.91 -42.78
C ILE A 744 -3.36 -17.03 -43.88
N ILE A 745 -3.22 -15.74 -43.62
CA ILE A 745 -2.67 -14.77 -44.56
C ILE A 745 -1.15 -14.62 -44.46
N LYS A 746 -0.55 -14.97 -43.30
CA LYS A 746 0.90 -14.88 -43.09
C LYS A 746 1.43 -16.13 -42.38
N PHE A 747 2.34 -16.84 -43.02
CA PHE A 747 3.03 -17.99 -42.48
C PHE A 747 4.54 -17.75 -42.48
N TYR A 748 5.11 -17.56 -41.30
CA TYR A 748 6.51 -17.18 -41.13
C TYR A 748 7.40 -18.42 -40.98
N LEU A 749 8.41 -18.51 -41.84
CA LEU A 749 9.33 -19.64 -41.95
C LEU A 749 10.80 -19.17 -41.92
N ASP A 750 11.68 -20.08 -41.52
CA ASP A 750 13.13 -19.85 -41.60
C ASP A 750 13.57 -19.80 -43.06
N MET A 751 14.56 -18.94 -43.35
CA MET A 751 15.20 -18.86 -44.67
C MET A 751 15.69 -20.23 -45.20
N LYS A 752 16.03 -21.17 -44.33
CA LYS A 752 16.49 -22.53 -44.70
C LYS A 752 15.44 -23.35 -45.46
N HIS A 753 14.15 -23.00 -45.35
CA HIS A 753 13.07 -23.72 -46.05
C HIS A 753 12.70 -23.11 -47.40
N LYS A 754 13.28 -21.95 -47.75
CA LYS A 754 12.88 -21.17 -48.92
C LYS A 754 12.98 -21.97 -50.21
N ASP A 755 14.11 -22.64 -50.45
CA ASP A 755 14.35 -23.38 -51.69
C ASP A 755 13.37 -24.55 -51.84
N ALA A 756 13.19 -25.35 -50.78
CA ALA A 756 12.23 -26.45 -50.76
C ALA A 756 10.78 -25.97 -50.98
N CYS A 757 10.40 -24.81 -50.45
CA CYS A 757 9.08 -24.24 -50.66
C CYS A 757 8.90 -23.73 -52.10
N ILE A 758 9.93 -23.13 -52.72
CA ILE A 758 9.88 -22.66 -54.11
C ILE A 758 9.75 -23.83 -55.08
N GLU A 759 10.38 -24.97 -54.79
CA GLU A 759 10.27 -26.20 -55.58
C GLU A 759 8.93 -26.92 -55.40
N TYR A 760 8.11 -26.51 -54.42
CA TYR A 760 6.78 -27.08 -54.21
C TYR A 760 5.85 -26.74 -55.38
N HIS A 761 5.24 -27.77 -55.98
CA HIS A 761 4.43 -27.65 -57.21
C HIS A 761 3.36 -26.55 -57.18
N ASP A 762 2.73 -26.31 -56.02
CA ASP A 762 1.67 -25.29 -55.86
C ASP A 762 2.15 -24.00 -55.17
N TYR A 763 3.46 -23.78 -55.08
CA TYR A 763 4.05 -22.60 -54.42
C TYR A 763 3.43 -21.29 -54.90
N ASN A 764 3.19 -21.14 -56.21
CA ASN A 764 2.66 -19.91 -56.79
C ASN A 764 1.28 -19.50 -56.24
N ILE A 765 0.50 -20.45 -55.71
CA ILE A 765 -0.83 -20.21 -55.13
C ILE A 765 -0.70 -19.60 -53.72
N ILE A 766 0.32 -20.00 -52.97
CA ILE A 766 0.50 -19.65 -51.56
C ILE A 766 1.67 -18.68 -51.31
N LYS A 767 2.46 -18.33 -52.33
CA LYS A 767 3.69 -17.55 -52.21
C LYS A 767 3.53 -16.23 -51.44
N ASP A 768 2.40 -15.53 -51.63
CA ASP A 768 2.15 -14.22 -51.03
C ASP A 768 1.80 -14.34 -49.53
N ARG A 769 1.54 -15.57 -49.07
CA ARG A 769 1.27 -15.91 -47.67
C ARG A 769 2.53 -16.38 -46.95
N LEU A 770 3.58 -16.77 -47.68
CA LEU A 770 4.83 -17.30 -47.11
C LEU A 770 5.83 -16.17 -46.88
N ILE A 771 6.26 -15.99 -45.63
CA ILE A 771 7.23 -14.96 -45.25
C ILE A 771 8.49 -15.64 -44.72
N PHE A 772 9.59 -15.49 -45.46
CA PHE A 772 10.90 -16.02 -45.08
C PHE A 772 11.74 -14.91 -44.45
N VAL A 773 12.18 -15.13 -43.21
CA VAL A 773 12.96 -14.15 -42.43
C VAL A 773 14.14 -14.84 -41.75
#